data_AF-A0A350PWU0-F1
#
_entry.id   AF-A0A350PWU0-F1
#
_cell.length_a   1.000
_cell.length_b   1.000
_cell.length_c   1.000
_cell.angle_alpha   90.00
_cell.angle_beta   90.00
_cell.angle_gamma   90.00
#
_symmetry.space_group_name_H-M   'P 1'
#
loop_
_entity.id
_entity.type
_entity.pdbx_description
1 polymer ?
#
loop_
_entity_poly.entity_id
_entity_poly.type
_entity_poly.pdbx_seq_one_letter_code
_entity_poly.pdbx_strand_id
1 'polypeptide(L)'
;MEYLMPAKTSLGFFQRPSSFSGYSKALMSGLTRLLMVCLIAACQSPLGGDKAGRADLSLTFIISGARQPSKAARTSQAAAVSAAATAQSRLILPNATTMSISLLPEADGEAILAGPTAIGAGSTTVSVPLTGIPYGRYTVKAEAFDAAGALRFTQTAAGLVVGLETASVRLNLVPAGADGTSLIPETLHDINSEELAAGESRTWLIAPGSRLLVAHSLFLSNLTADMQVFLQSADGQLHSQATGSDGPSVRLSTVDLPTDQAAYLTVYNGGSTSLATGRVFPGPAMVTVPEGTEPSTGLHVVSFAMGATMVTQELFQHVLGFNYSESGQLADTIPVGKVTMYDAMAFCNTLSSLEGLEPVYSFVNISYYSPPFDASINAALYTADISKNGYRLPLLSERIWATRGGSTTTYYWGDSAADADAYEWHVVISSDQFKPVAGKLPNGYGLYDISGNLFEWSWGSDDQAQPNPSRCGGTSRNPVEGYQEVTHIGPTVPEAGGGLDYFDNGFRVVRSVQSFLSVSYDANGATGGAVPQDLNRYQPGNSASVLANTGTLLRSDHAFAGWNTQADGSGQDYAPWGGQLEIASTAVVLYAKWLSDVVSLNVGQLEAIPVGSYQRDATPASITRIRQAFRMSATEITRAQWVAVTGWADPVTSFSLGTDDPVQNVNWYHAIAFCNKLSLKEGLTPVYSVAVAGVPVNFESLTFLAIPLLSSADWNAASADWTANGYRLPTEMEWVWAAIGATSDARSGDIVAGHNAGAWNKGYAASAEAGAAYASVGDYAWYDLNCVNPDNRTNPAGLKLPNELGLFDMSGNVCEWMWDTYYGVLPEGLVDSDSAAGRGLGAVNYRVKKGGSWNYPYNWCAPQFRINETPNTQGASVGFRVVRP
;
A
#
# COMPACT_ATOMS: atom_id res chain seq x y z
N MET A 1 -60.67 29.70 32.57
CA MET A 1 -59.23 29.97 32.77
C MET A 1 -58.54 28.62 32.95
N GLU A 2 -58.51 27.73 31.96
CA GLU A 2 -57.92 27.79 30.60
C GLU A 2 -56.45 27.34 30.56
N TYR A 3 -56.21 26.30 29.74
CA TYR A 3 -55.01 26.01 28.91
C TYR A 3 -53.63 25.99 29.61
N LEU A 4 -52.81 24.92 29.57
CA LEU A 4 -52.80 23.68 28.78
C LEU A 4 -52.28 22.44 29.56
N MET A 5 -52.79 21.27 29.18
CA MET A 5 -52.35 19.90 29.46
C MET A 5 -52.53 19.10 28.14
N PRO A 6 -51.97 17.89 27.92
CA PRO A 6 -51.68 16.78 28.87
C PRO A 6 -50.23 16.23 28.72
N ALA A 7 -49.76 15.14 29.36
CA ALA A 7 -50.38 14.03 30.10
C ALA A 7 -49.48 13.64 31.32
N LYS A 8 -50.01 13.49 32.54
CA LYS A 8 -50.57 12.25 33.16
C LYS A 8 -49.55 11.09 33.26
N THR A 9 -48.94 10.85 34.43
CA THR A 9 -49.40 10.00 35.58
C THR A 9 -49.40 8.49 35.25
N SER A 10 -48.97 7.57 36.12
CA SER A 10 -49.21 7.52 37.59
C SER A 10 -48.18 6.72 38.43
N LEU A 11 -48.25 6.92 39.75
CA LEU A 11 -47.43 6.30 40.82
C LEU A 11 -47.88 4.90 41.29
N GLY A 12 -46.94 4.18 41.95
CA GLY A 12 -47.19 3.16 42.99
C GLY A 12 -47.21 1.70 42.50
N PHE A 13 -46.57 0.70 43.11
CA PHE A 13 -45.83 0.53 44.38
C PHE A 13 -44.81 -0.66 44.20
N PHE A 14 -43.97 -1.16 45.12
CA PHE A 14 -43.77 -0.99 46.58
C PHE A 14 -42.30 -1.32 46.98
N GLN A 15 -41.86 -0.82 48.15
CA GLN A 15 -40.83 -1.37 49.06
C GLN A 15 -39.31 -1.23 48.78
N ARG A 16 -38.60 -1.11 49.92
CA ARG A 16 -37.21 -0.66 50.22
C ARG A 16 -36.19 -1.84 50.21
N PRO A 17 -34.84 -1.64 50.25
CA PRO A 17 -34.16 -0.65 51.11
C PRO A 17 -32.81 0.01 50.70
N SER A 18 -32.68 1.26 51.14
CA SER A 18 -31.50 2.00 51.65
C SER A 18 -30.06 1.67 51.23
N SER A 19 -29.40 2.68 50.67
CA SER A 19 -28.05 3.12 51.08
C SER A 19 -27.94 4.65 50.92
N PHE A 20 -27.21 5.35 51.82
CA PHE A 20 -26.13 6.31 51.50
C PHE A 20 -25.71 7.25 52.67
N SER A 21 -24.39 7.47 52.75
CA SER A 21 -23.66 8.65 53.27
C SER A 21 -23.56 8.94 54.79
N GLY A 22 -22.40 9.47 55.21
CA GLY A 22 -22.23 10.22 56.47
C GLY A 22 -20.86 10.10 57.16
N TYR A 23 -19.99 11.10 57.02
CA TYR A 23 -18.73 11.25 57.78
C TYR A 23 -18.98 11.66 59.27
N SER A 24 -18.11 11.26 60.22
CA SER A 24 -17.17 12.19 60.92
C SER A 24 -16.52 11.69 62.23
N LYS A 25 -15.22 12.03 62.38
CA LYS A 25 -14.45 12.47 63.56
C LYS A 25 -14.67 11.87 65.00
N ALA A 26 -13.56 11.28 65.48
CA ALA A 26 -12.84 11.60 66.74
C ALA A 26 -13.07 10.78 68.06
N LEU A 27 -11.96 10.76 68.84
CA LEU A 27 -11.75 10.33 70.24
C LEU A 27 -11.78 8.82 70.60
N MET A 28 -10.57 8.22 70.66
CA MET A 28 -9.88 7.71 71.88
C MET A 28 -8.58 7.01 71.44
N SER A 29 -7.36 7.59 71.51
CA SER A 29 -6.50 7.77 72.70
C SER A 29 -6.61 6.63 73.74
N GLY A 30 -5.57 5.86 74.06
CA GLY A 30 -4.19 5.81 73.58
C GLY A 30 -3.25 5.31 74.68
N LEU A 31 -2.14 4.65 74.33
CA LEU A 31 -0.94 4.54 75.20
C LEU A 31 0.26 4.08 74.39
N THR A 32 1.45 4.50 74.81
CA THR A 32 2.67 4.47 73.99
C THR A 32 3.89 4.25 74.90
N ARG A 33 4.83 3.40 74.45
CA ARG A 33 6.20 3.19 74.97
C ARG A 33 6.37 2.59 76.39
N LEU A 34 7.21 1.55 76.45
CA LEU A 34 8.43 1.61 77.26
C LEU A 34 9.62 1.05 76.45
N LEU A 35 10.85 1.47 76.81
CA LEU A 35 12.11 1.24 76.10
C LEU A 35 13.08 0.42 76.96
N MET A 36 14.13 -0.15 76.32
CA MET A 36 15.45 -0.49 76.91
C MET A 36 15.52 -1.62 77.96
N VAL A 37 16.63 -2.34 78.20
CA VAL A 37 17.88 -2.68 77.46
C VAL A 37 18.55 -3.82 78.25
N CYS A 38 19.24 -4.78 77.60
CA CYS A 38 20.51 -5.36 78.10
C CYS A 38 21.20 -6.24 77.05
N LEU A 39 22.49 -6.54 77.27
CA LEU A 39 23.47 -6.85 76.22
C LEU A 39 24.39 -8.03 76.68
N ILE A 40 25.07 -8.68 75.71
CA ILE A 40 26.24 -9.58 75.84
C ILE A 40 25.97 -11.07 76.12
N ALA A 41 26.35 -11.91 75.15
CA ALA A 41 27.17 -13.11 75.33
C ALA A 41 27.94 -13.39 74.01
N ALA A 42 29.20 -13.83 74.10
CA ALA A 42 30.13 -13.90 72.96
C ALA A 42 30.51 -15.33 72.55
N CYS A 43 30.94 -15.46 71.28
CA CYS A 43 31.82 -16.46 70.66
C CYS A 43 31.99 -17.87 71.27
N GLN A 44 31.75 -18.90 70.43
CA GLN A 44 32.61 -20.06 70.16
C GLN A 44 32.03 -20.77 68.89
N SER A 45 32.77 -21.38 67.96
CA SER A 45 34.23 -21.49 67.72
C SER A 45 34.49 -21.89 66.23
N PRO A 46 35.62 -22.47 65.77
CA PRO A 46 36.31 -21.96 64.57
C PRO A 46 36.23 -22.88 63.33
N LEU A 47 36.48 -22.29 62.15
CA LEU A 47 37.13 -23.00 61.03
C LEU A 47 38.17 -22.10 60.37
N GLY A 48 39.43 -22.55 60.42
CA GLY A 48 40.52 -21.93 59.68
C GLY A 48 40.51 -22.37 58.21
N GLY A 49 41.05 -21.52 57.34
CA GLY A 49 41.16 -21.80 55.91
C GLY A 49 41.60 -20.57 55.14
N ASP A 50 42.91 -20.36 55.04
CA ASP A 50 43.51 -19.28 54.25
C ASP A 50 43.07 -19.34 52.78
N LYS A 51 42.08 -18.52 52.43
CA LYS A 51 41.89 -17.99 51.06
C LYS A 51 41.46 -16.54 51.16
N ALA A 52 42.40 -15.64 50.89
CA ALA A 52 42.20 -14.20 50.95
C ALA A 52 41.07 -13.74 50.01
N GLY A 53 39.93 -13.35 50.58
CA GLY A 53 38.84 -12.66 49.92
C GLY A 53 38.62 -11.31 50.58
N ARG A 54 39.05 -10.22 49.93
CA ARG A 54 38.88 -8.86 50.47
C ARG A 54 37.38 -8.52 50.51
N ALA A 55 36.85 -8.24 51.70
CA ALA A 55 35.49 -7.74 51.86
C ALA A 55 35.44 -6.24 51.55
N ASP A 56 35.03 -5.90 50.33
CA ASP A 56 34.69 -4.51 49.97
C ASP A 56 33.23 -4.24 50.36
N LEU A 57 33.01 -3.26 51.24
CA LEU A 57 31.67 -2.89 51.68
C LEU A 57 31.05 -1.89 50.69
N SER A 58 29.95 -2.27 50.04
CA SER A 58 29.23 -1.40 49.09
C SER A 58 28.17 -0.56 49.78
N LEU A 59 28.26 0.77 49.64
CA LEU A 59 27.24 1.73 50.05
C LEU A 59 26.66 2.42 48.80
N THR A 60 25.36 2.29 48.60
CA THR A 60 24.64 2.95 47.50
C THR A 60 24.10 4.30 47.97
N PHE A 61 24.55 5.38 47.33
CA PHE A 61 24.20 6.76 47.68
C PHE A 61 23.34 7.38 46.57
N ILE A 62 22.08 7.73 46.89
CA ILE A 62 21.19 8.43 45.95
C ILE A 62 21.41 9.93 46.12
N ILE A 63 21.87 10.57 45.04
CA ILE A 63 22.36 11.95 45.04
C ILE A 63 21.23 12.91 44.67
N SER A 64 20.99 13.90 45.52
CA SER A 64 20.17 15.06 45.19
C SER A 64 20.78 16.36 45.71
N GLY A 65 20.35 17.49 45.16
CA GLY A 65 20.84 18.80 45.54
C GLY A 65 20.04 19.89 44.85
N ALA A 66 20.29 21.14 45.24
CA ALA A 66 19.64 22.30 44.64
C ALA A 66 20.64 23.43 44.42
N ARG A 67 20.41 24.21 43.36
CA ARG A 67 20.92 25.59 43.25
C ARG A 67 19.95 26.45 42.45
N GLN A 68 19.42 27.47 43.11
CA GLN A 68 18.96 28.69 42.47
C GLN A 68 19.47 29.87 43.31
N PRO A 69 20.31 30.78 42.76
CA PRO A 69 20.63 32.03 43.43
C PRO A 69 19.58 33.08 43.09
N SER A 70 18.95 33.68 44.10
CA SER A 70 18.28 34.97 43.94
C SER A 70 18.91 36.01 44.87
N LYS A 71 19.04 37.25 44.39
CA LYS A 71 19.96 38.26 44.92
C LYS A 71 19.22 39.34 45.73
N ALA A 72 18.89 39.04 46.97
CA ALA A 72 18.59 40.03 48.01
C ALA A 72 18.96 39.47 49.40
N ALA A 73 19.43 40.33 50.32
CA ALA A 73 20.21 39.88 51.47
C ALA A 73 19.40 39.53 52.74
N ARG A 74 19.90 38.50 53.46
CA ARG A 74 19.94 38.29 54.92
C ARG A 74 19.00 39.12 55.83
N THR A 75 18.21 38.42 56.67
CA THR A 75 18.42 38.44 58.14
C THR A 75 17.74 37.29 58.91
N SER A 76 18.32 36.92 60.06
CA SER A 76 17.74 36.21 61.24
C SER A 76 17.02 34.85 61.10
N GLN A 77 17.82 33.79 60.94
CA GLN A 77 18.03 32.69 61.90
C GLN A 77 16.92 32.22 62.89
N ALA A 78 16.65 30.90 62.82
CA ALA A 78 16.30 29.94 63.89
C ALA A 78 14.93 29.91 64.61
N ALA A 79 14.18 28.81 64.35
CA ALA A 79 13.48 27.89 65.27
C ALA A 79 12.07 27.50 64.78
N ALA A 80 11.55 26.27 64.95
CA ALA A 80 12.16 24.95 65.15
C ALA A 80 11.08 23.85 64.91
N VAL A 81 11.47 22.73 64.29
CA VAL A 81 10.76 21.42 64.25
C VAL A 81 9.32 21.38 63.69
N SER A 82 9.17 20.82 62.48
CA SER A 82 7.97 20.08 62.05
C SER A 82 8.37 18.77 61.37
N ALA A 83 7.45 17.81 61.31
CA ALA A 83 7.67 16.51 60.68
C ALA A 83 7.90 16.56 59.16
N ALA A 84 8.63 15.58 58.65
CA ALA A 84 8.70 15.14 57.25
C ALA A 84 9.14 13.65 57.29
N ALA A 85 8.45 12.65 56.74
CA ALA A 85 7.45 12.58 55.67
C ALA A 85 7.99 13.03 54.31
N THR A 86 8.43 12.02 53.53
CA THR A 86 8.30 11.91 52.07
C THR A 86 8.52 13.18 51.23
N ALA A 87 9.78 13.42 50.86
CA ALA A 87 10.15 14.28 49.73
C ALA A 87 11.48 13.80 49.11
N GLN A 88 11.43 12.78 48.25
CA GLN A 88 12.58 12.41 47.41
C GLN A 88 12.70 13.36 46.21
N SER A 89 13.36 14.50 46.40
CA SER A 89 13.78 15.38 45.31
C SER A 89 15.03 14.82 44.60
N ARG A 90 15.10 14.98 43.27
CA ARG A 90 16.09 14.38 42.34
C ARG A 90 17.28 15.33 42.04
N LEU A 91 18.49 14.85 41.71
CA LEU A 91 19.53 15.64 40.98
C LEU A 91 20.57 14.79 40.23
N ILE A 92 21.15 15.38 39.19
CA ILE A 92 22.22 14.89 38.29
C ILE A 92 23.60 15.46 38.69
N LEU A 93 24.68 14.73 38.43
CA LEU A 93 26.07 15.22 38.56
C LEU A 93 26.80 15.40 37.21
N PRO A 94 26.63 16.51 36.50
CA PRO A 94 27.56 16.87 35.44
C PRO A 94 28.86 17.44 36.05
N ASN A 95 30.00 16.86 35.69
CA ASN A 95 31.36 17.39 35.88
C ASN A 95 31.99 17.33 37.30
N ALA A 96 31.61 16.36 38.14
CA ALA A 96 32.41 16.02 39.34
C ALA A 96 33.64 15.17 38.94
N THR A 97 34.81 15.46 39.51
CA THR A 97 36.09 14.80 39.15
C THR A 97 36.81 14.16 40.34
N THR A 98 36.47 14.51 41.57
CA THR A 98 37.06 13.92 42.79
C THR A 98 36.02 13.77 43.90
N MET A 99 36.22 12.81 44.80
CA MET A 99 35.34 12.55 45.95
C MET A 99 36.14 12.18 47.19
N SER A 100 35.83 12.77 48.34
CA SER A 100 36.42 12.44 49.65
C SER A 100 35.38 11.86 50.61
N ILE A 101 35.83 11.04 51.56
CA ILE A 101 34.98 10.55 52.66
C ILE A 101 35.54 11.05 54.00
N SER A 102 34.66 11.56 54.87
CA SER A 102 34.92 11.73 56.30
C SER A 102 34.21 10.63 57.08
N LEU A 103 34.91 10.00 58.02
CA LEU A 103 34.35 9.04 58.97
C LEU A 103 34.25 9.69 60.35
N LEU A 104 33.03 9.88 60.84
CA LEU A 104 32.72 10.44 62.16
C LEU A 104 32.49 9.28 63.14
N PRO A 105 33.33 9.08 64.17
CA PRO A 105 33.09 8.00 65.15
C PRO A 105 31.76 8.21 65.90
N GLU A 106 31.00 7.14 66.17
CA GLU A 106 29.73 7.24 66.91
C GLU A 106 29.90 7.52 68.42
N ALA A 107 31.13 7.45 68.94
CA ALA A 107 31.51 7.91 70.27
C ALA A 107 32.49 9.08 70.15
N ASP A 108 32.31 10.13 70.96
CA ASP A 108 32.98 11.44 70.81
C ASP A 108 34.45 11.38 70.38
N GLY A 109 34.74 11.82 69.15
CA GLY A 109 36.07 11.83 68.54
C GLY A 109 36.12 12.66 67.25
N GLU A 110 37.31 13.05 66.82
CA GLU A 110 37.48 13.85 65.60
C GLU A 110 37.20 13.06 64.32
N ALA A 111 36.76 13.79 63.28
CA ALA A 111 36.45 13.22 61.97
C ALA A 111 37.72 12.73 61.26
N ILE A 112 37.75 11.45 60.86
CA ILE A 112 38.88 10.87 60.15
C ILE A 112 38.63 10.96 58.64
N LEU A 113 39.47 11.72 57.93
CA LEU A 113 39.36 11.95 56.49
C LEU A 113 40.12 10.88 55.69
N ALA A 114 39.38 10.15 54.85
CA ALA A 114 39.95 9.42 53.72
C ALA A 114 40.00 10.36 52.50
N GLY A 115 41.22 10.61 52.00
CA GLY A 115 41.51 11.66 51.01
C GLY A 115 40.76 11.54 49.67
N PRO A 116 40.80 12.60 48.84
CA PRO A 116 40.03 12.65 47.60
C PRO A 116 40.51 11.59 46.59
N THR A 117 39.60 10.68 46.25
CA THR A 117 39.76 9.70 45.17
C THR A 117 39.26 10.29 43.86
N ALA A 118 39.99 10.10 42.77
CA ALA A 118 39.60 10.57 41.44
C ALA A 118 38.40 9.77 40.90
N ILE A 119 37.44 10.47 40.28
CA ILE A 119 36.30 9.88 39.58
C ILE A 119 36.64 9.91 38.09
N GLY A 120 36.68 8.75 37.44
CA GLY A 120 36.85 8.68 35.98
C GLY A 120 35.59 9.14 35.25
N ALA A 121 35.77 9.70 34.04
CA ALA A 121 34.63 10.02 33.19
C ALA A 121 33.86 8.72 32.85
N GLY A 122 32.56 8.68 33.17
CA GLY A 122 31.72 7.49 33.02
C GLY A 122 31.90 6.39 34.09
N SER A 123 32.67 6.63 35.17
CA SER A 123 32.79 5.66 36.26
C SER A 123 31.45 5.44 36.99
N THR A 124 30.97 4.19 37.01
CA THR A 124 29.77 3.76 37.75
C THR A 124 30.07 3.33 39.18
N THR A 125 31.34 3.22 39.57
CA THR A 125 31.75 2.94 40.96
C THR A 125 33.03 3.69 41.33
N VAL A 126 33.19 4.02 42.62
CA VAL A 126 34.41 4.59 43.20
C VAL A 126 34.75 3.81 44.48
N SER A 127 36.02 3.41 44.64
CA SER A 127 36.50 2.70 45.83
C SER A 127 37.41 3.61 46.66
N VAL A 128 37.07 3.85 47.92
CA VAL A 128 37.86 4.68 48.84
C VAL A 128 38.54 3.77 49.87
N PRO A 129 39.89 3.70 49.92
CA PRO A 129 40.60 2.82 50.84
C PRO A 129 40.46 3.29 52.29
N LEU A 130 40.25 2.34 53.22
CA LEU A 130 40.13 2.59 54.67
C LEU A 130 41.37 2.13 55.46
N THR A 131 42.50 1.96 54.77
CA THR A 131 43.77 1.52 55.37
C THR A 131 44.22 2.45 56.49
N GLY A 132 44.29 1.94 57.73
CA GLY A 132 44.75 2.69 58.91
C GLY A 132 43.64 3.37 59.74
N ILE A 133 42.37 3.21 59.37
CA ILE A 133 41.23 3.65 60.20
C ILE A 133 41.05 2.69 61.39
N PRO A 134 40.85 3.19 62.63
CA PRO A 134 40.61 2.33 63.80
C PRO A 134 39.33 1.50 63.69
N TYR A 135 39.24 0.41 64.46
CA TYR A 135 38.03 -0.41 64.52
C TYR A 135 36.93 0.29 65.33
N GLY A 136 35.71 0.33 64.78
CA GLY A 136 34.60 1.02 65.41
C GLY A 136 33.38 1.19 64.51
N ARG A 137 32.36 1.86 65.05
CA ARG A 137 31.21 2.35 64.28
C ARG A 137 31.39 3.82 63.90
N TYR A 138 31.07 4.12 62.65
CA TYR A 138 31.25 5.41 62.04
C TYR A 138 30.01 5.84 61.27
N THR A 139 29.73 7.14 61.34
CA THR A 139 28.88 7.84 60.38
C THR A 139 29.76 8.31 59.22
N VAL A 140 29.43 7.84 58.02
CA VAL A 140 30.13 8.12 56.76
C VAL A 140 29.55 9.39 56.15
N LYS A 141 30.39 10.37 55.86
CA LYS A 141 30.03 11.56 55.07
C LYS A 141 30.83 11.57 53.77
N ALA A 142 30.15 11.45 52.63
CA ALA A 142 30.77 11.49 51.31
C ALA A 142 30.56 12.88 50.66
N GLU A 143 31.62 13.43 50.06
CA GLU A 143 31.62 14.77 49.47
C GLU A 143 32.31 14.77 48.11
N ALA A 144 31.66 15.33 47.07
CA ALA A 144 32.17 15.35 45.70
C ALA A 144 32.47 16.76 45.21
N PHE A 145 33.56 16.91 44.45
CA PHE A 145 34.11 18.18 43.99
C PHE A 145 34.35 18.14 42.48
N ASP A 146 34.30 19.32 41.85
CA ASP A 146 34.67 19.49 40.45
C ASP A 146 36.18 19.74 40.25
N ALA A 147 36.59 19.89 38.99
CA ALA A 147 37.98 20.16 38.61
C ALA A 147 38.54 21.50 39.13
N ALA A 148 37.68 22.41 39.62
CA ALA A 148 38.06 23.68 40.24
C ALA A 148 38.10 23.59 41.79
N GLY A 149 37.85 22.40 42.37
CA GLY A 149 37.81 22.18 43.82
C GLY A 149 36.54 22.69 44.50
N ALA A 150 35.49 23.05 43.75
CA ALA A 150 34.24 23.48 44.34
C ALA A 150 33.38 22.28 44.76
N LEU A 151 32.91 22.28 46.01
CA LEU A 151 31.99 21.28 46.54
C LEU A 151 30.69 21.28 45.71
N ARG A 152 30.37 20.14 45.10
CA ARG A 152 29.16 19.92 44.30
C ARG A 152 28.11 19.06 45.01
N PHE A 153 28.53 18.19 45.92
CA PHE A 153 27.62 17.29 46.63
C PHE A 153 28.14 16.87 48.01
N THR A 154 27.22 16.60 48.94
CA THR A 154 27.46 16.05 50.28
C THR A 154 26.31 15.12 50.68
N GLN A 155 26.61 13.94 51.21
CA GLN A 155 25.62 13.04 51.85
C GLN A 155 26.21 12.33 53.06
N THR A 156 25.36 11.82 53.95
CA THR A 156 25.76 11.21 55.21
C THR A 156 24.93 9.97 55.52
N ALA A 157 25.57 8.88 55.95
CA ALA A 157 24.96 7.61 56.32
C ALA A 157 25.58 7.08 57.63
N ALA A 158 24.75 6.69 58.60
CA ALA A 158 25.21 6.18 59.91
C ALA A 158 25.41 4.65 59.90
N GLY A 159 26.12 4.12 60.89
CA GLY A 159 26.21 2.68 61.14
C GLY A 159 27.24 1.87 60.34
N LEU A 160 28.23 2.51 59.68
CA LEU A 160 29.35 1.77 59.08
C LEU A 160 30.19 1.12 60.19
N VAL A 161 30.37 -0.21 60.13
CA VAL A 161 31.31 -0.93 61.00
C VAL A 161 32.62 -1.16 60.26
N VAL A 162 33.74 -0.62 60.75
CA VAL A 162 35.08 -0.88 60.22
C VAL A 162 35.72 -2.00 61.07
N GLY A 163 36.09 -3.10 60.42
CA GLY A 163 36.64 -4.30 61.05
C GLY A 163 38.01 -4.72 60.51
N LEU A 164 38.58 -5.79 61.08
CA LEU A 164 39.94 -6.28 60.80
C LEU A 164 40.28 -6.54 59.32
N GLU A 165 39.26 -6.74 58.47
CA GLU A 165 39.42 -7.12 57.06
C GLU A 165 38.88 -6.06 56.06
N THR A 166 38.40 -4.91 56.54
CA THR A 166 37.79 -3.87 55.69
C THR A 166 38.86 -3.04 54.96
N ALA A 167 39.16 -3.40 53.71
CA ALA A 167 40.19 -2.72 52.92
C ALA A 167 39.70 -1.40 52.27
N SER A 168 38.45 -1.36 51.80
CA SER A 168 37.86 -0.18 51.15
C SER A 168 36.34 -0.13 51.31
N VAL A 169 35.77 1.06 51.11
CA VAL A 169 34.33 1.27 50.87
C VAL A 169 34.13 1.54 49.39
N ARG A 170 33.21 0.78 48.77
CA ARG A 170 32.76 0.99 47.38
C ARG A 170 31.49 1.83 47.37
N LEU A 171 31.44 2.78 46.46
CA LEU A 171 30.33 3.68 46.21
C LEU A 171 29.78 3.40 44.82
N ASN A 172 28.47 3.15 44.71
CA ASN A 172 27.80 2.97 43.42
C ASN A 172 27.26 4.32 42.91
N LEU A 173 27.48 4.63 41.63
CA LEU A 173 27.10 5.87 40.97
C LEU A 173 26.12 5.59 39.82
N VAL A 174 25.00 6.31 39.79
CA VAL A 174 23.98 6.20 38.74
C VAL A 174 24.26 7.22 37.62
N PRO A 175 24.43 6.81 36.35
CA PRO A 175 24.55 7.75 35.23
C PRO A 175 23.21 8.44 34.95
N ALA A 176 23.25 9.67 34.44
CA ALA A 176 22.07 10.36 33.94
C ALA A 176 22.02 10.37 32.41
N GLY A 177 20.80 10.51 31.85
CA GLY A 177 20.61 10.81 30.44
C GLY A 177 21.24 12.15 30.02
N ALA A 178 21.38 12.38 28.72
CA ALA A 178 21.95 13.62 28.16
C ALA A 178 21.13 14.89 28.51
N ASP A 179 19.87 14.71 28.87
CA ASP A 179 18.88 15.68 29.36
C ASP A 179 18.84 15.81 30.89
N GLY A 180 19.48 14.88 31.61
CA GLY A 180 19.45 14.78 33.06
C GLY A 180 18.29 13.95 33.66
N THR A 181 17.56 13.15 32.89
CA THR A 181 16.52 12.30 33.49
C THR A 181 17.09 11.02 34.13
N SER A 182 16.36 10.50 35.12
CA SER A 182 16.60 9.17 35.71
C SER A 182 15.85 8.14 34.89
N LEU A 183 16.56 7.12 34.39
CA LEU A 183 16.05 6.17 33.40
C LEU A 183 15.35 4.92 34.01
N ILE A 184 15.03 4.93 35.30
CA ILE A 184 14.39 3.82 36.01
C ILE A 184 13.08 4.30 36.65
N PRO A 185 11.92 3.68 36.35
CA PRO A 185 10.66 3.93 37.06
C PRO A 185 10.73 3.49 38.53
N GLU A 186 10.19 4.31 39.44
CA GLU A 186 10.24 4.07 40.90
C GLU A 186 9.58 2.74 41.35
N THR A 187 8.77 2.11 40.50
CA THR A 187 8.04 0.85 40.77
C THR A 187 8.74 -0.41 40.26
N LEU A 188 9.87 -0.32 39.55
CA LEU A 188 10.50 -1.49 38.90
C LEU A 188 11.33 -2.37 39.86
N HIS A 189 11.40 -2.03 41.15
CA HIS A 189 12.47 -2.50 42.03
C HIS A 189 12.15 -3.69 42.94
N ASP A 190 10.88 -3.97 43.21
CA ASP A 190 10.41 -5.09 44.02
C ASP A 190 9.17 -5.71 43.34
N ILE A 191 9.31 -6.92 42.79
CA ILE A 191 8.19 -7.78 42.35
C ILE A 191 8.46 -9.16 42.94
N ASN A 192 7.49 -9.71 43.67
CA ASN A 192 7.60 -11.02 44.30
C ASN A 192 6.53 -12.00 43.79
N SER A 193 6.68 -13.28 44.11
CA SER A 193 5.77 -14.35 43.67
C SER A 193 4.38 -14.35 44.32
N GLU A 194 4.12 -13.45 45.28
CA GLU A 194 2.81 -13.26 45.90
C GLU A 194 2.02 -12.10 45.26
N GLU A 195 2.66 -11.26 44.43
CA GLU A 195 2.04 -10.12 43.73
C GLU A 195 1.52 -10.43 42.31
N LEU A 196 1.92 -11.56 41.74
CA LEU A 196 1.46 -12.08 40.45
C LEU A 196 0.90 -13.48 40.70
N ALA A 197 -0.39 -13.70 40.48
CA ALA A 197 -0.98 -15.03 40.59
C ALA A 197 -0.46 -15.97 39.48
N ALA A 198 -0.64 -17.27 39.67
CA ALA A 198 -0.30 -18.25 38.64
C ALA A 198 -1.13 -18.01 37.37
N GLY A 199 -0.46 -17.85 36.23
CA GLY A 199 -1.05 -17.49 34.94
C GLY A 199 -1.10 -15.99 34.66
N GLU A 200 -0.73 -15.12 35.59
CA GLU A 200 -0.70 -13.66 35.37
C GLU A 200 0.64 -13.19 34.77
N SER A 201 0.57 -12.13 33.95
CA SER A 201 1.72 -11.32 33.55
C SER A 201 1.53 -9.86 33.96
N ARG A 202 2.64 -9.14 34.10
CA ARG A 202 2.69 -7.68 34.16
C ARG A 202 3.71 -7.18 33.15
N THR A 203 3.35 -6.11 32.47
CA THR A 203 4.15 -5.50 31.40
C THR A 203 4.39 -4.03 31.69
N TRP A 204 5.63 -3.58 31.50
CA TRP A 204 6.03 -2.18 31.65
C TRP A 204 6.56 -1.63 30.33
N LEU A 205 6.06 -0.47 29.92
CA LEU A 205 6.59 0.29 28.79
C LEU A 205 7.85 1.05 29.22
N ILE A 206 8.94 0.83 28.48
CA ILE A 206 10.25 1.45 28.61
C ILE A 206 10.40 2.47 27.48
N ALA A 207 10.76 3.71 27.82
CA ALA A 207 10.81 4.81 26.86
C ALA A 207 11.99 4.70 25.87
N PRO A 208 11.88 5.27 24.64
CA PRO A 208 12.97 5.35 23.68
C PRO A 208 14.27 5.91 24.25
N GLY A 209 15.41 5.33 23.84
CA GLY A 209 16.74 5.74 24.33
C GLY A 209 17.02 5.43 25.81
N SER A 210 16.13 4.70 26.50
CA SER A 210 16.41 4.23 27.87
C SER A 210 17.51 3.16 27.85
N ARG A 211 18.61 3.43 28.55
CA ARG A 211 19.66 2.44 28.77
C ARG A 211 19.35 1.61 30.01
N LEU A 212 18.80 0.41 29.82
CA LEU A 212 18.41 -0.47 30.92
C LEU A 212 19.64 -1.09 31.59
N LEU A 213 20.21 -0.38 32.57
CA LEU A 213 21.33 -0.89 33.36
C LEU A 213 20.82 -1.90 34.41
N VAL A 214 20.63 -3.15 34.00
CA VAL A 214 20.42 -4.30 34.91
C VAL A 214 21.75 -4.64 35.59
N ALA A 215 22.26 -3.71 36.39
CA ALA A 215 23.29 -4.00 37.39
C ALA A 215 22.73 -5.05 38.36
N HIS A 216 23.58 -5.99 38.80
CA HIS A 216 23.21 -7.20 39.56
C HIS A 216 22.42 -6.95 40.87
N SER A 217 21.15 -6.57 40.78
CA SER A 217 20.15 -6.51 41.85
C SER A 217 18.83 -5.91 41.33
N LEU A 218 18.19 -6.55 40.35
CA LEU A 218 16.74 -6.67 40.43
C LEU A 218 16.50 -7.63 41.60
N PHE A 219 16.15 -7.11 42.78
CA PHE A 219 15.85 -7.93 43.96
C PHE A 219 14.44 -8.53 43.81
N LEU A 220 14.26 -9.34 42.78
CA LEU A 220 13.14 -10.25 42.63
C LEU A 220 13.36 -11.42 43.61
N SER A 221 13.33 -11.13 44.91
CA SER A 221 13.91 -11.97 45.96
C SER A 221 13.25 -13.33 46.11
N ASN A 222 12.09 -13.53 45.47
CA ASN A 222 11.24 -14.72 45.54
C ASN A 222 10.84 -15.26 44.14
N LEU A 223 11.67 -15.11 43.09
CA LEU A 223 11.41 -15.81 41.82
C LEU A 223 11.36 -17.34 42.06
N THR A 224 10.28 -17.96 41.61
CA THR A 224 10.15 -19.42 41.50
C THR A 224 10.67 -19.89 40.14
N ALA A 225 10.91 -21.20 39.99
CA ALA A 225 11.36 -21.80 38.74
C ALA A 225 10.39 -21.58 37.55
N ASP A 226 9.13 -21.23 37.86
CA ASP A 226 8.04 -21.09 36.89
C ASP A 226 7.89 -19.66 36.35
N MET A 227 8.70 -18.69 36.80
CA MET A 227 8.67 -17.32 36.28
C MET A 227 9.52 -17.12 35.02
N GLN A 228 9.05 -16.23 34.13
CA GLN A 228 9.73 -15.84 32.90
C GLN A 228 9.78 -14.32 32.74
N VAL A 229 10.85 -13.81 32.13
CA VAL A 229 11.05 -12.37 31.86
C VAL A 229 11.42 -12.17 30.39
N PHE A 230 10.78 -11.21 29.73
CA PHE A 230 10.96 -10.87 28.32
C PHE A 230 11.24 -9.37 28.14
N LEU A 231 12.10 -9.02 27.18
CA LEU A 231 12.27 -7.64 26.71
C LEU A 231 12.10 -7.58 25.19
N GLN A 232 11.13 -6.80 24.71
CA GLN A 232 10.74 -6.72 23.30
C GLN A 232 10.60 -5.24 22.86
N SER A 233 11.12 -4.82 21.72
CA SER A 233 10.87 -3.46 21.18
C SER A 233 9.46 -3.32 20.64
N ALA A 234 8.97 -2.09 20.52
CA ALA A 234 7.61 -1.78 20.06
C ALA A 234 7.32 -2.15 18.60
N ASP A 235 8.35 -2.47 17.81
CA ASP A 235 8.25 -3.06 16.47
C ASP A 235 8.13 -4.60 16.48
N GLY A 236 8.19 -5.22 17.66
CA GLY A 236 8.03 -6.66 17.88
C GLY A 236 9.32 -7.46 18.03
N GLN A 237 10.52 -6.87 17.88
CA GLN A 237 11.76 -7.63 18.03
C GLN A 237 12.04 -8.00 19.49
N LEU A 238 12.33 -9.28 19.75
CA LEU A 238 12.71 -9.78 21.08
C LEU A 238 14.22 -9.57 21.30
N HIS A 239 14.58 -8.80 22.34
CA HIS A 239 15.98 -8.49 22.66
C HIS A 239 16.58 -9.43 23.70
N SER A 240 15.78 -9.93 24.64
CA SER A 240 16.24 -10.89 25.65
C SER A 240 15.10 -11.65 26.33
N GLN A 241 15.37 -12.90 26.72
CA GLN A 241 14.47 -13.75 27.51
C GLN A 241 15.26 -14.40 28.67
N ALA A 242 14.64 -14.60 29.83
CA ALA A 242 15.22 -15.36 30.94
C ALA A 242 14.16 -16.14 31.74
N THR A 243 14.58 -17.24 32.37
CA THR A 243 13.73 -18.15 33.17
C THR A 243 14.22 -18.24 34.62
N GLY A 244 13.29 -18.47 35.56
CA GLY A 244 13.57 -18.56 37.01
C GLY A 244 14.44 -19.74 37.47
N SER A 245 15.02 -20.51 36.55
CA SER A 245 15.99 -21.58 36.83
C SER A 245 17.35 -21.08 37.33
N ASP A 246 17.71 -19.83 37.01
CA ASP A 246 19.09 -19.34 37.07
C ASP A 246 19.44 -18.67 38.42
N GLY A 247 18.95 -19.26 39.51
CA GLY A 247 19.18 -18.80 40.88
C GLY A 247 18.50 -17.46 41.21
N PRO A 248 18.81 -16.84 42.37
CA PRO A 248 18.12 -15.64 42.87
C PRO A 248 18.50 -14.34 42.12
N SER A 249 18.96 -14.42 40.88
CA SER A 249 19.32 -13.26 40.06
C SER A 249 19.24 -13.56 38.57
N VAL A 250 18.08 -13.29 37.95
CA VAL A 250 17.97 -13.22 36.48
C VAL A 250 18.93 -12.16 35.95
N ARG A 251 19.80 -12.53 35.02
CA ARG A 251 20.76 -11.63 34.37
C ARG A 251 20.36 -11.35 32.93
N LEU A 252 19.60 -10.29 32.73
CA LEU A 252 19.50 -9.67 31.41
C LEU A 252 20.81 -8.89 31.17
N SER A 253 21.56 -9.23 30.13
CA SER A 253 22.68 -8.41 29.67
C SER A 253 22.19 -7.03 29.26
N THR A 254 23.03 -5.99 29.36
CA THR A 254 22.67 -4.63 28.94
C THR A 254 22.20 -4.62 27.49
N VAL A 255 20.89 -4.41 27.29
CA VAL A 255 20.30 -4.13 25.99
C VAL A 255 20.28 -2.62 25.80
N ASP A 256 21.01 -2.15 24.79
CA ASP A 256 20.93 -0.78 24.32
C ASP A 256 19.74 -0.70 23.35
N LEU A 257 18.61 -0.13 23.81
CA LEU A 257 17.45 0.10 22.95
C LEU A 257 17.75 1.16 21.89
N PRO A 258 17.20 1.06 20.67
CA PRO A 258 17.25 2.15 19.69
C PRO A 258 16.73 3.46 20.29
N THR A 259 17.37 4.58 19.94
CA THR A 259 17.07 5.90 20.54
C THR A 259 15.67 6.43 20.23
N ASP A 260 15.00 5.83 19.26
CA ASP A 260 13.70 6.16 18.70
C ASP A 260 12.60 5.14 19.01
N GLN A 261 12.93 3.96 19.56
CA GLN A 261 11.97 2.89 19.83
C GLN A 261 11.73 2.63 21.31
N ALA A 262 10.45 2.55 21.71
CA ALA A 262 10.06 2.07 23.03
C ALA A 262 10.18 0.54 23.11
N ALA A 263 10.15 -0.02 24.33
CA ALA A 263 10.18 -1.46 24.56
C ALA A 263 9.26 -1.91 25.70
N TYR A 264 8.83 -3.16 25.66
CA TYR A 264 8.05 -3.84 26.67
C TYR A 264 8.94 -4.77 27.49
N LEU A 265 8.99 -4.55 28.81
CA LEU A 265 9.50 -5.53 29.76
C LEU A 265 8.30 -6.29 30.32
N THR A 266 8.22 -7.60 30.11
CA THR A 266 7.13 -8.46 30.60
C THR A 266 7.67 -9.45 31.63
N VAL A 267 7.00 -9.57 32.77
CA VAL A 267 7.23 -10.64 33.77
C VAL A 267 5.97 -11.50 33.84
N TYR A 268 6.12 -12.81 33.69
CA TYR A 268 5.05 -13.81 33.70
C TYR A 268 5.29 -14.84 34.80
N ASN A 269 4.24 -15.22 35.54
CA ASN A 269 4.28 -16.30 36.53
C ASN A 269 3.54 -17.53 35.99
N GLY A 270 4.27 -18.56 35.53
CA GLY A 270 3.69 -19.73 34.87
C GLY A 270 2.90 -20.69 35.76
N GLY A 271 2.99 -20.55 37.10
CA GLY A 271 2.40 -21.51 38.04
C GLY A 271 3.01 -22.91 37.97
N SER A 272 2.50 -23.85 38.76
CA SER A 272 3.05 -25.22 38.84
C SER A 272 2.89 -26.05 37.56
N THR A 273 2.20 -25.51 36.55
CA THR A 273 2.41 -25.88 35.14
C THR A 273 3.72 -25.27 34.67
N SER A 274 4.83 -25.96 34.96
CA SER A 274 6.08 -25.66 34.29
C SER A 274 5.83 -25.61 32.78
N LEU A 275 6.29 -24.56 32.11
CA LEU A 275 6.57 -24.60 30.67
C LEU A 275 7.68 -25.63 30.46
N ALA A 276 7.27 -26.90 30.42
CA ALA A 276 8.14 -28.04 30.49
C ALA A 276 9.00 -28.09 29.22
N THR A 277 10.24 -27.63 29.37
CA THR A 277 11.41 -28.10 28.64
C THR A 277 11.17 -28.44 27.16
N GLY A 278 11.28 -27.44 26.28
CA GLY A 278 11.47 -27.69 24.85
C GLY A 278 10.21 -27.99 24.03
N ARG A 279 9.01 -27.59 24.50
CA ARG A 279 7.83 -27.51 23.63
C ARG A 279 8.03 -26.36 22.64
N VAL A 280 8.47 -26.67 21.42
CA VAL A 280 8.35 -25.76 20.28
C VAL A 280 6.85 -25.57 20.06
N PHE A 281 6.35 -24.35 20.20
CA PHE A 281 5.03 -24.00 19.70
C PHE A 281 5.16 -23.91 18.17
N PRO A 282 4.56 -24.83 17.39
CA PRO A 282 4.41 -24.57 15.96
C PRO A 282 3.51 -23.34 15.81
N GLY A 283 3.83 -22.50 14.82
CA GLY A 283 2.89 -21.48 14.36
C GLY A 283 1.54 -22.11 13.94
N PRO A 284 0.52 -21.28 13.70
CA PRO A 284 -0.80 -21.77 13.34
C PRO A 284 -0.72 -22.74 12.16
N ALA A 285 -1.45 -23.85 12.21
CA ALA A 285 -1.42 -24.85 11.15
C ALA A 285 -1.92 -24.21 9.84
N MET A 286 -1.03 -24.06 8.85
CA MET A 286 -1.34 -23.34 7.62
C MET A 286 -1.84 -24.29 6.52
N VAL A 287 -2.92 -23.88 5.86
CA VAL A 287 -3.51 -24.48 4.67
C VAL A 287 -3.17 -23.63 3.45
N THR A 288 -2.72 -24.25 2.37
CA THR A 288 -2.55 -23.55 1.08
C THR A 288 -3.91 -23.37 0.42
N VAL A 289 -4.36 -22.12 0.31
CA VAL A 289 -5.51 -21.73 -0.51
C VAL A 289 -5.01 -21.53 -1.95
N PRO A 290 -5.54 -22.26 -2.95
CA PRO A 290 -5.07 -22.16 -4.33
C PRO A 290 -5.43 -20.81 -4.95
N GLU A 291 -4.72 -20.44 -6.02
CA GLU A 291 -5.06 -19.24 -6.81
C GLU A 291 -6.40 -19.38 -7.53
N GLY A 292 -6.98 -18.25 -7.92
CA GLY A 292 -8.22 -18.21 -8.67
C GLY A 292 -8.78 -16.80 -8.83
N THR A 293 -10.07 -16.71 -9.13
CA THR A 293 -10.78 -15.46 -9.34
C THR A 293 -11.94 -15.33 -8.37
N GLU A 294 -11.97 -14.26 -7.59
CA GLU A 294 -13.08 -13.99 -6.68
C GLU A 294 -14.36 -13.71 -7.52
N PRO A 295 -15.43 -14.53 -7.40
CA PRO A 295 -16.55 -14.47 -8.33
C PRO A 295 -17.39 -13.19 -8.33
N SER A 296 -17.39 -12.38 -7.26
CA SER A 296 -18.22 -11.17 -7.17
C SER A 296 -17.56 -9.92 -7.76
N THR A 297 -16.23 -9.84 -7.67
CA THR A 297 -15.41 -8.71 -8.11
C THR A 297 -14.61 -8.99 -9.37
N GLY A 298 -14.36 -10.26 -9.70
CA GLY A 298 -13.48 -10.67 -10.79
C GLY A 298 -11.99 -10.51 -10.49
N LEU A 299 -11.61 -10.21 -9.24
CA LEU A 299 -10.23 -10.01 -8.83
C LEU A 299 -9.42 -11.30 -8.82
N HIS A 300 -8.17 -11.25 -9.29
CA HIS A 300 -7.25 -12.38 -9.20
C HIS A 300 -6.70 -12.53 -7.78
N VAL A 301 -7.06 -13.64 -7.15
CA VAL A 301 -6.54 -14.06 -5.84
C VAL A 301 -5.36 -15.00 -6.10
N VAL A 302 -4.14 -14.52 -5.86
CA VAL A 302 -2.92 -15.36 -5.91
C VAL A 302 -2.94 -16.41 -4.79
N SER A 303 -2.26 -17.54 -4.99
CA SER A 303 -2.13 -18.59 -3.97
C SER A 303 -1.49 -18.05 -2.69
N PHE A 304 -2.04 -18.43 -1.54
CA PHE A 304 -1.59 -17.97 -0.21
C PHE A 304 -1.77 -19.06 0.86
N ALA A 305 -1.09 -18.90 1.99
CA ALA A 305 -1.27 -19.75 3.16
C ALA A 305 -2.26 -19.08 4.13
N MET A 306 -3.28 -19.79 4.59
CA MET A 306 -4.24 -19.35 5.61
C MET A 306 -4.21 -20.26 6.83
N GLY A 307 -4.39 -19.70 8.04
CA GLY A 307 -4.59 -20.50 9.24
C GLY A 307 -5.82 -21.39 9.10
N ALA A 308 -5.63 -22.70 9.29
CA ALA A 308 -6.69 -23.71 9.27
C ALA A 308 -7.80 -23.38 10.27
N THR A 309 -7.44 -22.76 11.39
CA THR A 309 -8.31 -22.29 12.46
C THR A 309 -8.09 -20.80 12.72
N MET A 310 -8.98 -20.21 13.52
CA MET A 310 -8.74 -18.92 14.17
C MET A 310 -7.53 -19.00 15.11
N VAL A 311 -6.95 -17.85 15.45
CA VAL A 311 -5.89 -17.76 16.48
C VAL A 311 -6.50 -18.12 17.84
N THR A 312 -5.88 -19.06 18.56
CA THR A 312 -6.34 -19.47 19.90
C THR A 312 -5.81 -18.57 20.99
N GLN A 313 -6.44 -18.62 22.16
CA GLN A 313 -5.98 -17.93 23.37
C GLN A 313 -4.54 -18.32 23.76
N GLU A 314 -4.18 -19.62 23.71
CA GLU A 314 -2.81 -20.09 24.00
C GLU A 314 -1.79 -19.47 23.02
N LEU A 315 -2.11 -19.48 21.72
CA LEU A 315 -1.21 -18.94 20.69
C LEU A 315 -1.08 -17.41 20.80
N PHE A 316 -2.17 -16.70 21.04
CA PHE A 316 -2.16 -15.24 21.26
C PHE A 316 -1.29 -14.86 22.47
N GLN A 317 -1.48 -15.57 23.59
CA GLN A 317 -0.68 -15.37 24.80
C GLN A 317 0.79 -15.72 24.60
N HIS A 318 1.09 -16.76 23.81
CA HIS A 318 2.47 -17.13 23.50
C HIS A 318 3.20 -16.07 22.67
N VAL A 319 2.53 -15.44 21.69
CA VAL A 319 3.12 -14.47 20.78
C VAL A 319 3.23 -13.07 21.41
N LEU A 320 2.23 -12.61 22.15
CA LEU A 320 2.21 -11.25 22.72
C LEU A 320 2.48 -11.17 24.24
N GLY A 321 2.53 -12.29 24.95
CA GLY A 321 2.83 -12.33 26.39
C GLY A 321 1.67 -11.95 27.32
N PHE A 322 0.48 -11.73 26.78
CA PHE A 322 -0.75 -11.42 27.53
C PHE A 322 -1.99 -12.00 26.84
N ASN A 323 -3.09 -12.11 27.59
CA ASN A 323 -4.40 -12.52 27.09
C ASN A 323 -5.48 -11.78 27.88
N TYR A 324 -6.20 -10.86 27.21
CA TYR A 324 -7.30 -10.08 27.79
C TYR A 324 -8.69 -10.60 27.39
N SER A 325 -8.79 -11.87 26.96
CA SER A 325 -10.07 -12.47 26.54
C SER A 325 -11.09 -12.47 27.68
N GLU A 326 -11.99 -11.48 27.70
CA GLU A 326 -13.07 -11.37 28.68
C GLU A 326 -14.22 -12.36 28.47
N SER A 327 -14.03 -13.40 27.65
CA SER A 327 -15.01 -14.44 27.30
C SER A 327 -15.71 -15.10 28.50
N GLY A 328 -15.14 -14.99 29.71
CA GLY A 328 -15.48 -15.81 30.86
C GLY A 328 -15.00 -17.26 30.72
N GLN A 329 -14.21 -17.54 29.68
CA GLN A 329 -13.81 -18.87 29.23
C GLN A 329 -12.32 -18.85 28.83
N LEU A 330 -11.45 -19.03 29.81
CA LEU A 330 -10.01 -19.24 29.58
C LEU A 330 -9.76 -20.72 29.26
N ALA A 331 -9.36 -21.02 28.03
CA ALA A 331 -8.97 -22.36 27.61
C ALA A 331 -8.13 -22.33 26.32
N ASP A 332 -7.07 -23.13 26.28
CA ASP A 332 -6.01 -23.11 25.27
C ASP A 332 -6.50 -23.21 23.81
N THR A 333 -7.60 -23.93 23.59
CA THR A 333 -8.16 -24.26 22.27
C THR A 333 -9.32 -23.37 21.83
N ILE A 334 -9.83 -22.49 22.70
CA ILE A 334 -10.86 -21.50 22.35
C ILE A 334 -10.18 -20.35 21.58
N PRO A 335 -10.82 -19.78 20.53
CA PRO A 335 -10.25 -18.65 19.82
C PRO A 335 -10.15 -17.41 20.71
N VAL A 336 -9.17 -16.54 20.43
CA VAL A 336 -9.01 -15.27 21.15
C VAL A 336 -10.12 -14.30 20.75
N GLY A 337 -10.77 -13.70 21.75
CA GLY A 337 -11.87 -12.74 21.59
C GLY A 337 -11.52 -11.37 22.16
N LYS A 338 -12.38 -10.35 21.94
CA LYS A 338 -12.15 -8.96 22.37
C LYS A 338 -10.86 -8.33 21.77
N VAL A 339 -10.46 -8.75 20.58
CA VAL A 339 -9.20 -8.29 19.93
C VAL A 339 -9.50 -7.12 18.97
N THR A 340 -8.72 -6.03 19.03
CA THR A 340 -8.80 -4.96 18.02
C THR A 340 -8.08 -5.35 16.73
N MET A 341 -8.36 -4.66 15.62
CA MET A 341 -7.59 -4.89 14.39
C MET A 341 -6.09 -4.64 14.61
N TYR A 342 -5.75 -3.61 15.40
CA TYR A 342 -4.36 -3.23 15.65
C TYR A 342 -3.60 -4.29 16.48
N ASP A 343 -4.26 -4.91 17.46
CA ASP A 343 -3.67 -6.03 18.22
C ASP A 343 -3.44 -7.25 17.34
N ALA A 344 -4.39 -7.56 16.44
CA ALA A 344 -4.23 -8.64 15.47
C ALA A 344 -3.09 -8.38 14.46
N MET A 345 -2.93 -7.13 14.01
CA MET A 345 -1.80 -6.69 13.18
C MET A 345 -0.46 -6.78 13.94
N ALA A 346 -0.43 -6.40 15.23
CA ALA A 346 0.74 -6.53 16.09
C ALA A 346 1.12 -8.01 16.29
N PHE A 347 0.15 -8.88 16.58
CA PHE A 347 0.34 -10.34 16.61
C PHE A 347 0.96 -10.85 15.29
N CYS A 348 0.43 -10.43 14.14
CA CYS A 348 0.95 -10.82 12.83
C CYS A 348 2.42 -10.43 12.64
N ASN A 349 2.80 -9.20 12.98
CA ASN A 349 4.19 -8.74 12.90
C ASN A 349 5.12 -9.47 13.89
N THR A 350 4.66 -9.71 15.12
CA THR A 350 5.45 -10.43 16.13
C THR A 350 5.65 -11.89 15.73
N LEU A 351 4.61 -12.60 15.30
CA LEU A 351 4.71 -13.97 14.80
C LEU A 351 5.62 -14.07 13.57
N SER A 352 5.53 -13.09 12.65
CA SER A 352 6.46 -13.00 11.50
C SER A 352 7.91 -12.91 11.97
N SER A 353 8.18 -12.03 12.94
CA SER A 353 9.53 -11.81 13.47
C SER A 353 10.07 -13.05 14.20
N LEU A 354 9.22 -13.75 14.96
CA LEU A 354 9.56 -15.01 15.64
C LEU A 354 9.90 -16.15 14.65
N GLU A 355 9.24 -16.18 13.48
CA GLU A 355 9.52 -17.16 12.41
C GLU A 355 10.58 -16.69 11.39
N GLY A 356 11.18 -15.49 11.57
CA GLY A 356 12.19 -14.94 10.67
C GLY A 356 11.66 -14.45 9.31
N LEU A 357 10.37 -14.10 9.24
CA LEU A 357 9.69 -13.53 8.09
C LEU A 357 9.66 -11.99 8.15
N GLU A 358 9.47 -11.34 7.01
CA GLU A 358 9.38 -9.88 6.92
C GLU A 358 8.01 -9.38 7.43
N PRO A 359 7.94 -8.50 8.44
CA PRO A 359 6.68 -7.91 8.90
C PRO A 359 5.93 -7.15 7.80
N VAL A 360 4.60 -7.33 7.73
CA VAL A 360 3.74 -6.69 6.73
C VAL A 360 3.37 -5.26 7.13
N TYR A 361 3.11 -5.02 8.42
CA TYR A 361 2.64 -3.72 8.91
C TYR A 361 3.80 -2.86 9.45
N SER A 362 3.67 -1.55 9.37
CA SER A 362 4.56 -0.57 10.02
C SER A 362 3.72 0.45 10.76
N PHE A 363 3.88 0.53 12.08
CA PHE A 363 3.07 1.38 12.96
C PHE A 363 3.73 2.72 13.29
N VAL A 364 2.91 3.76 13.44
CA VAL A 364 3.28 5.12 13.88
C VAL A 364 2.19 5.64 14.82
N ASN A 365 2.54 6.44 15.83
CA ASN A 365 1.59 7.06 16.76
C ASN A 365 0.60 6.08 17.42
N ILE A 366 1.10 4.99 18.00
CA ILE A 366 0.29 4.00 18.72
C ILE A 366 -0.28 4.61 20.01
N SER A 367 -1.56 4.38 20.25
CA SER A 367 -2.33 4.80 21.43
C SER A 367 -3.02 3.60 22.07
N TYR A 368 -2.84 3.45 23.37
CA TYR A 368 -3.38 2.35 24.17
C TYR A 368 -4.62 2.77 24.96
N TYR A 369 -5.45 1.80 25.33
CA TYR A 369 -6.47 2.02 26.35
C TYR A 369 -5.82 2.42 27.69
N SER A 370 -6.49 3.28 28.47
CA SER A 370 -5.93 3.77 29.75
C SER A 370 -6.06 2.71 30.86
N PRO A 371 -5.03 2.55 31.71
CA PRO A 371 -5.12 1.69 32.89
C PRO A 371 -6.33 2.03 33.79
N PRO A 372 -6.92 1.04 34.49
CA PRO A 372 -6.28 -0.22 34.88
C PRO A 372 -6.66 -1.46 34.04
N PHE A 373 -7.38 -1.33 32.92
CA PHE A 373 -8.12 -2.47 32.35
C PHE A 373 -7.68 -3.05 30.99
N ASP A 374 -6.76 -2.44 30.21
CA ASP A 374 -6.28 -3.14 29.01
C ASP A 374 -4.88 -2.73 28.53
N ALA A 375 -4.19 -3.69 27.88
CA ALA A 375 -2.96 -3.48 27.12
C ALA A 375 -3.22 -3.39 25.60
N SER A 376 -4.48 -3.52 25.18
CA SER A 376 -4.95 -3.39 23.80
C SER A 376 -4.67 -2.01 23.17
N ILE A 377 -4.33 -2.03 21.88
CA ILE A 377 -4.12 -0.87 21.02
C ILE A 377 -5.48 -0.29 20.56
N ASN A 378 -5.84 0.88 21.08
CA ASN A 378 -7.04 1.60 20.68
C ASN A 378 -6.88 2.25 19.30
N ALA A 379 -5.72 2.85 19.00
CA ALA A 379 -5.48 3.49 17.72
C ALA A 379 -4.01 3.44 17.31
N ALA A 380 -3.76 3.29 16.01
CA ALA A 380 -2.44 3.53 15.43
C ALA A 380 -2.60 4.06 14.01
N LEU A 381 -1.66 4.91 13.59
CA LEU A 381 -1.39 5.09 12.16
C LEU A 381 -0.57 3.89 11.70
N TYR A 382 -0.80 3.41 10.49
CA TYR A 382 0.01 2.34 9.92
C TYR A 382 0.13 2.49 8.41
N THR A 383 1.25 2.01 7.88
CA THR A 383 1.38 1.59 6.48
C THR A 383 1.55 0.09 6.44
N ALA A 384 1.40 -0.51 5.27
CA ALA A 384 1.58 -1.94 5.13
C ALA A 384 2.03 -2.32 3.72
N ASP A 385 2.95 -3.27 3.65
CA ASP A 385 3.50 -3.79 2.41
C ASP A 385 3.10 -5.26 2.27
N ILE A 386 2.04 -5.50 1.49
CA ILE A 386 1.52 -6.86 1.27
C ILE A 386 2.44 -7.74 0.43
N SER A 387 3.46 -7.18 -0.24
CA SER A 387 4.45 -7.95 -1.01
C SER A 387 5.39 -8.77 -0.13
N LYS A 388 5.42 -8.46 1.18
CA LYS A 388 6.18 -9.20 2.20
C LYS A 388 5.64 -10.61 2.42
N ASN A 389 6.53 -11.49 2.91
CA ASN A 389 6.24 -12.91 3.15
C ASN A 389 5.72 -13.21 4.56
N GLY A 390 5.62 -12.20 5.43
CA GLY A 390 5.11 -12.33 6.79
C GLY A 390 3.61 -12.58 6.88
N TYR A 391 3.18 -12.86 8.11
CA TYR A 391 1.79 -12.97 8.48
C TYR A 391 1.09 -11.60 8.43
N ARG A 392 -0.19 -11.64 8.10
CA ARG A 392 -1.11 -10.51 8.07
C ARG A 392 -2.55 -10.98 8.24
N LEU A 393 -3.47 -10.04 8.39
CA LEU A 393 -4.89 -10.29 8.23
C LEU A 393 -5.23 -10.59 6.75
N PRO A 394 -6.26 -11.41 6.47
CA PRO A 394 -6.74 -11.63 5.11
C PRO A 394 -7.28 -10.34 4.48
N LEU A 395 -7.08 -10.20 3.17
CA LEU A 395 -7.87 -9.28 2.35
C LEU A 395 -9.31 -9.80 2.22
N LEU A 396 -10.27 -8.92 1.93
CA LEU A 396 -11.66 -9.34 1.79
C LEU A 396 -11.85 -10.35 0.62
N SER A 397 -11.15 -10.17 -0.51
CA SER A 397 -11.20 -11.11 -1.64
C SER A 397 -10.65 -12.50 -1.26
N GLU A 398 -9.51 -12.54 -0.58
CA GLU A 398 -8.87 -13.75 -0.05
C GLU A 398 -9.79 -14.47 0.93
N ARG A 399 -10.45 -13.71 1.82
CA ARG A 399 -11.40 -14.24 2.80
C ARG A 399 -12.59 -14.88 2.10
N ILE A 400 -13.22 -14.19 1.15
CA ILE A 400 -14.36 -14.70 0.38
C ILE A 400 -13.95 -15.95 -0.41
N TRP A 401 -12.84 -15.89 -1.14
CA TRP A 401 -12.31 -17.01 -1.92
C TRP A 401 -12.00 -18.24 -1.06
N ALA A 402 -11.30 -18.06 0.05
CA ALA A 402 -11.01 -19.11 1.02
C ALA A 402 -12.28 -19.71 1.62
N THR A 403 -13.30 -18.89 1.91
CA THR A 403 -14.59 -19.35 2.46
C THR A 403 -15.26 -20.37 1.56
N ARG A 404 -15.26 -20.14 0.24
CA ARG A 404 -15.88 -21.04 -0.74
C ARG A 404 -15.33 -22.47 -0.68
N GLY A 405 -14.07 -22.66 -0.31
CA GLY A 405 -13.46 -24.00 -0.19
C GLY A 405 -13.48 -24.80 -1.49
N GLY A 406 -13.45 -24.13 -2.65
CA GLY A 406 -13.64 -24.74 -3.97
C GLY A 406 -15.10 -25.01 -4.37
N SER A 407 -16.09 -24.67 -3.54
CA SER A 407 -17.50 -24.90 -3.83
C SER A 407 -18.16 -23.82 -4.70
N THR A 408 -19.09 -24.26 -5.54
CA THR A 408 -19.98 -23.42 -6.37
C THR A 408 -21.38 -23.22 -5.76
N THR A 409 -21.73 -23.93 -4.67
CA THR A 409 -23.05 -23.90 -4.03
C THR A 409 -23.29 -22.66 -3.14
N THR A 410 -24.52 -22.52 -2.64
CA THR A 410 -25.01 -21.38 -1.83
C THR A 410 -24.30 -21.23 -0.49
N TYR A 411 -23.76 -22.33 0.06
CA TYR A 411 -22.83 -22.38 1.19
C TYR A 411 -21.64 -23.25 0.81
N TYR A 412 -20.52 -23.18 1.52
CA TYR A 412 -19.37 -24.06 1.22
C TYR A 412 -19.66 -25.55 1.48
N TRP A 413 -20.74 -25.85 2.20
CA TRP A 413 -21.21 -27.20 2.50
C TRP A 413 -22.35 -27.72 1.61
N GLY A 414 -22.94 -26.87 0.75
CA GLY A 414 -24.08 -27.23 -0.11
C GLY A 414 -25.08 -26.09 -0.25
N ASP A 415 -26.33 -26.40 -0.65
CA ASP A 415 -27.40 -25.41 -0.82
C ASP A 415 -28.41 -25.35 0.33
N SER A 416 -28.22 -26.17 1.37
CA SER A 416 -29.13 -26.31 2.49
C SER A 416 -28.61 -25.59 3.74
N ALA A 417 -29.42 -24.66 4.27
CA ALA A 417 -29.13 -24.00 5.53
C ALA A 417 -29.29 -24.94 6.75
N ALA A 418 -30.06 -26.02 6.60
CA ALA A 418 -30.32 -26.97 7.68
C ALA A 418 -29.09 -27.80 8.09
N ASP A 419 -28.04 -27.80 7.25
CA ASP A 419 -26.79 -28.51 7.53
C ASP A 419 -25.78 -27.66 8.32
N ALA A 420 -26.07 -26.37 8.58
CA ALA A 420 -25.17 -25.43 9.27
C ALA A 420 -24.64 -25.98 10.62
N ASP A 421 -25.48 -26.69 11.38
CA ASP A 421 -25.12 -27.34 12.63
C ASP A 421 -23.88 -28.26 12.55
N ALA A 422 -23.54 -28.79 11.37
CA ALA A 422 -22.37 -29.64 11.17
C ALA A 422 -21.08 -28.84 10.88
N TYR A 423 -21.18 -27.60 10.42
CA TYR A 423 -20.07 -26.81 9.86
C TYR A 423 -19.72 -25.54 10.65
N GLU A 424 -20.64 -24.98 11.41
CA GLU A 424 -20.43 -23.73 12.16
C GLU A 424 -20.91 -23.80 13.62
N TRP A 425 -20.37 -22.90 14.45
CA TRP A 425 -20.86 -22.67 15.81
C TRP A 425 -21.72 -21.40 15.84
N HIS A 426 -23.03 -21.56 15.74
CA HIS A 426 -24.01 -20.46 15.85
C HIS A 426 -24.73 -20.46 17.20
N VAL A 427 -25.44 -19.35 17.48
CA VAL A 427 -26.07 -19.03 18.78
C VAL A 427 -26.96 -20.14 19.36
N VAL A 428 -27.64 -20.93 18.52
CA VAL A 428 -28.58 -21.97 18.99
C VAL A 428 -27.86 -23.15 19.61
N ILE A 429 -26.75 -23.59 19.01
CA ILE A 429 -26.02 -24.82 19.42
C ILE A 429 -24.79 -24.53 20.28
N SER A 430 -24.33 -23.28 20.31
CA SER A 430 -23.21 -22.84 21.14
C SER A 430 -23.55 -22.71 22.62
N SER A 431 -24.83 -22.49 22.96
CA SER A 431 -25.26 -22.04 24.30
C SER A 431 -24.62 -20.70 24.72
N ASP A 432 -24.53 -19.73 23.79
CA ASP A 432 -23.99 -18.37 23.99
C ASP A 432 -22.50 -18.36 24.43
N GLN A 433 -21.71 -19.28 23.89
CA GLN A 433 -20.30 -19.49 24.27
C GLN A 433 -19.41 -19.70 23.05
N PHE A 434 -18.16 -19.25 23.16
CA PHE A 434 -17.12 -19.62 22.20
C PHE A 434 -16.72 -21.08 22.42
N LYS A 435 -16.28 -21.74 21.34
CA LYS A 435 -15.98 -23.18 21.34
C LYS A 435 -14.55 -23.44 20.88
N PRO A 436 -13.95 -24.57 21.30
CA PRO A 436 -12.68 -25.02 20.75
C PRO A 436 -12.70 -25.00 19.23
N VAL A 437 -11.65 -24.42 18.63
CA VAL A 437 -11.47 -24.39 17.18
C VAL A 437 -11.39 -25.80 16.61
N ALA A 438 -11.76 -25.95 15.34
CA ALA A 438 -11.89 -27.24 14.66
C ALA A 438 -12.89 -28.24 15.31
N GLY A 439 -13.86 -27.73 16.08
CA GLY A 439 -14.96 -28.53 16.64
C GLY A 439 -16.10 -28.88 15.67
N LYS A 440 -15.99 -28.47 14.39
CA LYS A 440 -16.97 -28.66 13.30
C LYS A 440 -16.28 -29.19 12.05
N LEU A 441 -17.06 -29.53 11.02
CA LEU A 441 -16.50 -29.93 9.72
C LEU A 441 -15.86 -28.73 9.00
N PRO A 442 -14.68 -28.92 8.36
CA PRO A 442 -14.04 -27.86 7.59
C PRO A 442 -14.70 -27.69 6.22
N ASN A 443 -14.36 -26.60 5.53
CA ASN A 443 -14.65 -26.47 4.10
C ASN A 443 -13.69 -27.32 3.23
N GLY A 444 -13.89 -27.33 1.90
CA GLY A 444 -13.12 -28.15 0.97
C GLY A 444 -11.61 -27.86 0.87
N TYR A 445 -11.11 -26.79 1.48
CA TYR A 445 -9.66 -26.55 1.63
C TYR A 445 -9.09 -27.04 2.97
N GLY A 446 -9.93 -27.44 3.93
CA GLY A 446 -9.51 -27.80 5.29
C GLY A 446 -9.54 -26.62 6.27
N LEU A 447 -10.30 -25.56 5.97
CA LEU A 447 -10.48 -24.41 6.86
C LEU A 447 -11.69 -24.64 7.77
N TYR A 448 -11.46 -24.50 9.07
CA TYR A 448 -12.44 -24.62 10.15
C TYR A 448 -12.88 -23.24 10.65
N ASP A 449 -14.07 -23.18 11.26
CA ASP A 449 -14.62 -21.98 11.91
C ASP A 449 -14.64 -20.74 11.00
N ILE A 450 -14.70 -20.92 9.67
CA ILE A 450 -14.78 -19.82 8.69
C ILE A 450 -16.22 -19.26 8.56
N SER A 451 -17.16 -19.91 9.25
CA SER A 451 -18.49 -19.42 9.60
C SER A 451 -18.75 -19.78 11.09
N GLY A 452 -19.34 -18.85 11.84
CA GLY A 452 -19.61 -18.98 13.28
C GLY A 452 -18.38 -18.87 14.20
N ASN A 453 -18.59 -19.21 15.48
CA ASN A 453 -17.65 -19.04 16.60
C ASN A 453 -17.37 -17.57 16.94
N LEU A 454 -16.53 -16.88 16.18
CA LEU A 454 -16.21 -15.45 16.35
C LEU A 454 -16.21 -14.74 14.99
N PHE A 455 -16.53 -13.46 14.99
CA PHE A 455 -16.24 -12.62 13.82
C PHE A 455 -14.74 -12.56 13.59
N GLU A 456 -14.35 -12.53 12.32
CA GLU A 456 -12.96 -12.48 11.91
C GLU A 456 -12.64 -11.11 11.33
N TRP A 457 -11.61 -10.46 11.87
CA TRP A 457 -11.03 -9.29 11.23
C TRP A 457 -10.49 -9.62 9.84
N SER A 458 -10.94 -8.84 8.86
CA SER A 458 -10.39 -8.74 7.51
C SER A 458 -9.99 -7.28 7.29
N TRP A 459 -8.82 -7.05 6.70
CA TRP A 459 -8.18 -5.73 6.75
C TRP A 459 -8.88 -4.68 5.86
N GLY A 460 -9.45 -5.08 4.72
CA GLY A 460 -10.21 -4.15 3.87
C GLY A 460 -10.41 -4.69 2.45
N SER A 461 -10.82 -3.81 1.53
CA SER A 461 -10.88 -4.09 0.10
C SER A 461 -9.51 -4.03 -0.57
N ASP A 462 -9.33 -4.82 -1.64
CA ASP A 462 -8.07 -4.95 -2.39
C ASP A 462 -7.60 -3.65 -3.05
N ASP A 463 -8.50 -2.69 -3.28
CA ASP A 463 -8.23 -1.35 -3.83
C ASP A 463 -7.80 -0.30 -2.78
N GLN A 464 -7.86 -0.64 -1.49
CA GLN A 464 -7.72 0.27 -0.34
C GLN A 464 -8.66 1.49 -0.36
N ALA A 465 -9.68 1.52 -1.23
CA ALA A 465 -10.70 2.57 -1.24
C ALA A 465 -11.71 2.40 -0.09
N GLN A 466 -11.83 1.18 0.44
CA GLN A 466 -12.35 0.91 1.80
C GLN A 466 -11.17 0.51 2.70
N PRO A 467 -10.41 1.47 3.25
CA PRO A 467 -9.35 1.19 4.24
C PRO A 467 -9.93 0.80 5.60
N ASN A 468 -11.25 0.85 5.74
CA ASN A 468 -11.99 0.48 6.94
C ASN A 468 -11.99 -1.04 7.12
N PRO A 469 -11.61 -1.55 8.29
CA PRO A 469 -11.64 -2.98 8.55
C PRO A 469 -13.05 -3.53 8.48
N SER A 470 -13.10 -4.78 8.05
CA SER A 470 -14.33 -5.54 7.86
C SER A 470 -14.37 -6.72 8.82
N ARG A 471 -15.55 -6.99 9.35
CA ARG A 471 -15.83 -8.20 10.16
C ARG A 471 -16.68 -9.16 9.36
N CYS A 472 -16.26 -10.43 9.32
CA CYS A 472 -16.87 -11.47 8.49
C CYS A 472 -17.04 -12.78 9.26
N GLY A 473 -18.01 -13.62 8.87
CA GLY A 473 -18.17 -15.01 9.37
C GLY A 473 -19.27 -15.22 10.41
N GLY A 474 -19.74 -14.18 11.11
CA GLY A 474 -20.71 -14.33 12.20
C GLY A 474 -20.08 -14.85 13.50
N THR A 475 -20.89 -14.99 14.55
CA THR A 475 -20.42 -15.43 15.88
C THR A 475 -21.37 -16.44 16.52
N SER A 476 -20.87 -17.20 17.49
CA SER A 476 -21.64 -18.12 18.32
C SER A 476 -22.42 -17.45 19.46
N ARG A 477 -22.32 -16.12 19.61
CA ARG A 477 -22.94 -15.34 20.68
C ARG A 477 -24.05 -14.44 20.13
N ASN A 478 -25.09 -14.16 20.92
CA ASN A 478 -26.18 -13.29 20.47
C ASN A 478 -25.68 -11.82 20.43
N PRO A 479 -25.66 -11.13 19.28
CA PRO A 479 -25.20 -9.74 19.19
C PRO A 479 -26.17 -8.81 19.94
N VAL A 480 -25.62 -7.80 20.62
CA VAL A 480 -26.43 -6.84 21.39
C VAL A 480 -27.30 -6.00 20.45
N GLU A 481 -28.60 -5.94 20.76
CA GLU A 481 -29.70 -5.20 20.07
C GLU A 481 -29.45 -4.67 18.64
N GLY A 482 -29.99 -5.38 17.64
CA GLY A 482 -30.42 -4.76 16.37
C GLY A 482 -29.92 -5.40 15.08
N TYR A 483 -28.94 -6.29 15.13
CA TYR A 483 -28.39 -6.94 13.93
C TYR A 483 -29.25 -8.14 13.49
N GLN A 484 -29.67 -8.14 12.22
CA GLN A 484 -30.42 -9.26 11.63
C GLN A 484 -29.51 -10.44 11.27
N GLU A 485 -30.14 -11.60 11.08
CA GLU A 485 -29.51 -12.92 10.94
C GLU A 485 -28.34 -12.97 9.94
N VAL A 486 -27.29 -13.70 10.33
CA VAL A 486 -26.06 -13.87 9.55
C VAL A 486 -26.36 -14.67 8.27
N THR A 487 -26.39 -14.01 7.12
CA THR A 487 -26.38 -14.69 5.83
C THR A 487 -25.02 -15.35 5.59
N HIS A 488 -24.94 -16.69 5.59
CA HIS A 488 -23.69 -17.47 5.67
C HIS A 488 -22.75 -17.43 4.42
N ILE A 489 -22.81 -16.38 3.60
CA ILE A 489 -21.77 -15.99 2.61
C ILE A 489 -21.30 -14.53 2.80
N GLY A 490 -21.99 -13.74 3.62
CA GLY A 490 -21.65 -12.35 3.93
C GLY A 490 -22.81 -11.72 4.67
N PRO A 491 -22.57 -11.26 5.91
CA PRO A 491 -22.42 -9.82 6.09
C PRO A 491 -20.95 -9.48 6.32
N THR A 492 -20.36 -8.77 5.36
CA THR A 492 -19.27 -7.83 5.66
C THR A 492 -19.91 -6.70 6.45
N VAL A 493 -19.62 -6.57 7.75
CA VAL A 493 -20.03 -5.38 8.52
C VAL A 493 -18.96 -4.31 8.28
N PRO A 494 -19.25 -3.19 7.58
CA PRO A 494 -18.28 -2.12 7.39
C PRO A 494 -18.20 -1.30 8.67
N GLU A 495 -17.03 -1.22 9.29
CA GLU A 495 -16.86 -0.49 10.56
C GLU A 495 -16.07 0.81 10.40
N ALA A 496 -16.39 1.79 11.24
CA ALA A 496 -15.79 3.12 11.18
C ALA A 496 -14.46 3.27 11.97
N GLY A 497 -13.87 2.18 12.47
CA GLY A 497 -12.58 2.24 13.16
C GLY A 497 -12.06 0.89 13.68
N GLY A 498 -10.78 0.61 13.46
CA GLY A 498 -10.13 -0.65 13.88
C GLY A 498 -9.82 -0.78 15.37
N GLY A 499 -10.13 0.25 16.18
CA GLY A 499 -9.93 0.30 17.62
C GLY A 499 -11.05 -0.31 18.46
N LEU A 500 -12.10 -0.82 17.81
CA LEU A 500 -13.29 -1.36 18.46
C LEU A 500 -13.01 -2.81 18.93
N ASP A 501 -12.90 -2.98 20.24
CA ASP A 501 -12.59 -4.22 20.95
C ASP A 501 -13.84 -5.08 21.21
N TYR A 502 -14.73 -5.21 20.23
CA TYR A 502 -15.96 -5.98 20.43
C TYR A 502 -15.66 -7.40 20.91
N PHE A 503 -16.39 -7.82 21.93
CA PHE A 503 -16.25 -9.10 22.62
C PHE A 503 -16.24 -10.32 21.68
N ASP A 504 -16.98 -10.24 20.57
CA ASP A 504 -17.13 -11.26 19.54
C ASP A 504 -16.11 -11.19 18.40
N ASN A 505 -15.04 -10.38 18.54
CA ASN A 505 -13.95 -10.28 17.58
C ASN A 505 -12.75 -11.17 17.90
N GLY A 506 -12.48 -12.10 17.00
CA GLY A 506 -11.19 -12.75 16.85
C GLY A 506 -10.61 -12.49 15.46
N PHE A 507 -9.63 -13.31 15.08
CA PHE A 507 -9.01 -13.25 13.76
C PHE A 507 -8.35 -14.58 13.39
N ARG A 508 -8.03 -14.74 12.11
CA ARG A 508 -7.07 -15.74 11.61
C ARG A 508 -5.99 -15.02 10.82
N VAL A 509 -4.82 -15.64 10.72
CA VAL A 509 -3.70 -15.10 9.93
C VAL A 509 -3.66 -15.72 8.54
N VAL A 510 -3.20 -14.94 7.58
CA VAL A 510 -2.69 -15.43 6.29
C VAL A 510 -1.24 -15.02 6.13
N ARG A 511 -0.50 -15.69 5.25
CA ARG A 511 0.77 -15.18 4.72
C ARG A 511 0.93 -15.53 3.25
N SER A 512 1.65 -14.68 2.54
CA SER A 512 2.04 -14.94 1.16
C SER A 512 2.99 -16.14 1.13
N VAL A 513 2.73 -17.16 0.29
CA VAL A 513 3.68 -18.28 0.12
C VAL A 513 4.96 -17.85 -0.63
N GLN A 514 4.88 -16.75 -1.39
CA GLN A 514 5.96 -16.08 -2.11
C GLN A 514 5.64 -14.58 -2.19
N SER A 515 6.65 -13.73 -2.39
CA SER A 515 6.45 -12.31 -2.69
C SER A 515 5.80 -12.11 -4.06
N PHE A 516 5.03 -11.03 -4.19
CA PHE A 516 4.35 -10.65 -5.43
C PHE A 516 4.57 -9.18 -5.78
N LEU A 517 4.24 -8.85 -7.02
CA LEU A 517 4.57 -7.60 -7.70
C LEU A 517 3.28 -6.97 -8.25
N SER A 518 3.28 -5.65 -8.40
CA SER A 518 2.17 -4.88 -8.96
C SER A 518 2.51 -4.34 -10.36
N VAL A 519 1.46 -4.08 -11.13
CA VAL A 519 1.51 -3.19 -12.30
C VAL A 519 0.77 -1.92 -11.93
N SER A 520 1.36 -0.78 -12.26
CA SER A 520 0.79 0.54 -12.02
C SER A 520 0.92 1.40 -13.27
N TYR A 521 0.08 2.43 -13.37
CA TYR A 521 -0.02 3.26 -14.56
C TYR A 521 0.23 4.72 -14.19
N ASP A 522 1.07 5.40 -14.98
CA ASP A 522 1.42 6.81 -14.79
C ASP A 522 0.87 7.63 -15.97
N ALA A 523 0.24 8.78 -15.65
CA ALA A 523 -0.42 9.64 -16.63
C ALA A 523 0.58 10.36 -17.57
N ASN A 524 1.86 10.40 -17.22
CA ASN A 524 3.00 10.90 -18.00
C ASN A 524 2.73 12.22 -18.72
N GLY A 525 2.36 13.24 -17.95
CA GLY A 525 2.06 14.58 -18.46
C GLY A 525 0.67 14.74 -19.11
N ALA A 526 -0.29 13.85 -18.81
CA ALA A 526 -1.70 14.11 -19.09
C ALA A 526 -2.18 15.43 -18.44
N THR A 527 -3.08 16.13 -19.12
CA THR A 527 -3.74 17.35 -18.64
C THR A 527 -5.15 17.09 -18.12
N GLY A 528 -5.67 15.87 -18.25
CA GLY A 528 -6.97 15.45 -17.72
C GLY A 528 -7.19 13.95 -17.79
N GLY A 529 -8.31 13.48 -17.25
CA GLY A 529 -8.62 12.06 -17.08
C GLY A 529 -7.93 11.43 -15.86
N ALA A 530 -8.05 10.10 -15.75
CA ALA A 530 -7.43 9.29 -14.71
C ALA A 530 -6.73 8.06 -15.33
N VAL A 531 -5.67 7.58 -14.68
CA VAL A 531 -5.02 6.32 -15.06
C VAL A 531 -5.93 5.12 -14.75
N PRO A 532 -5.87 4.02 -15.52
CA PRO A 532 -6.50 2.77 -15.12
C PRO A 532 -5.83 2.23 -13.85
N GLN A 533 -6.60 1.53 -13.02
CA GLN A 533 -6.08 0.82 -11.85
C GLN A 533 -6.04 -0.68 -12.16
N ASP A 534 -4.88 -1.29 -11.94
CA ASP A 534 -4.72 -2.74 -11.93
C ASP A 534 -4.60 -3.19 -10.48
N LEU A 535 -5.60 -3.96 -10.04
CA LEU A 535 -5.73 -4.45 -8.67
C LEU A 535 -5.18 -5.89 -8.53
N ASN A 536 -4.68 -6.47 -9.63
CA ASN A 536 -4.14 -7.82 -9.62
C ASN A 536 -2.73 -7.86 -9.02
N ARG A 537 -2.39 -9.04 -8.50
CA ARG A 537 -1.08 -9.34 -7.91
C ARG A 537 -0.39 -10.40 -8.75
N TYR A 538 0.90 -10.20 -9.04
CA TYR A 538 1.66 -10.99 -9.99
C TYR A 538 2.88 -11.66 -9.35
N GLN A 539 3.14 -12.92 -9.69
CA GLN A 539 4.39 -13.58 -9.32
C GLN A 539 5.48 -13.31 -10.36
N PRO A 540 6.77 -13.31 -9.97
CA PRO A 540 7.89 -13.34 -10.91
C PRO A 540 7.73 -14.41 -12.00
N GLY A 541 7.76 -13.99 -13.26
CA GLY A 541 7.55 -14.84 -14.45
C GLY A 541 6.10 -14.94 -14.95
N ASN A 542 5.11 -14.40 -14.23
CA ASN A 542 3.72 -14.33 -14.73
C ASN A 542 3.55 -13.16 -15.71
N SER A 543 2.47 -13.18 -16.51
CA SER A 543 2.11 -12.08 -17.41
C SER A 543 0.91 -11.29 -16.87
N ALA A 544 1.00 -9.96 -16.96
CA ALA A 544 -0.10 -9.02 -16.74
C ALA A 544 -0.75 -8.61 -18.06
N SER A 545 -2.06 -8.37 -18.04
CA SER A 545 -2.80 -7.89 -19.22
C SER A 545 -2.88 -6.36 -19.18
N VAL A 546 -2.16 -5.70 -20.09
CA VAL A 546 -2.08 -4.23 -20.13
C VAL A 546 -3.45 -3.60 -20.37
N LEU A 547 -3.83 -2.71 -19.46
CA LEU A 547 -5.15 -2.11 -19.40
C LEU A 547 -5.38 -1.06 -20.49
N ALA A 548 -6.65 -0.85 -20.81
CA ALA A 548 -7.08 0.23 -21.68
C ALA A 548 -6.96 1.60 -21.01
N ASN A 549 -7.06 2.67 -21.80
CA ASN A 549 -7.24 4.03 -21.28
C ASN A 549 -8.69 4.20 -20.75
N THR A 550 -9.04 3.49 -19.67
CA THR A 550 -10.41 3.43 -19.12
C THR A 550 -10.84 4.73 -18.47
N GLY A 551 -9.92 5.42 -17.78
CA GLY A 551 -10.14 6.73 -17.17
C GLY A 551 -9.96 7.92 -18.13
N THR A 552 -9.97 7.67 -19.45
CA THR A 552 -9.97 8.68 -20.50
C THR A 552 -8.91 9.79 -20.32
N LEU A 553 -7.65 9.38 -20.14
CA LEU A 553 -6.50 10.29 -20.13
C LEU A 553 -6.48 11.17 -21.39
N LEU A 554 -6.31 12.46 -21.18
CA LEU A 554 -6.21 13.49 -22.21
C LEU A 554 -4.92 14.30 -22.02
N ARG A 555 -4.31 14.73 -23.11
CA ARG A 555 -3.19 15.67 -23.14
C ARG A 555 -3.37 16.62 -24.32
N SER A 556 -3.30 17.92 -24.09
CA SER A 556 -3.41 18.92 -25.17
C SER A 556 -2.37 18.65 -26.27
N ASP A 557 -2.80 18.75 -27.53
CA ASP A 557 -1.97 18.65 -28.74
C ASP A 557 -1.20 17.30 -28.87
N HIS A 558 -1.71 16.25 -28.20
CA HIS A 558 -1.13 14.90 -28.23
C HIS A 558 -2.22 13.82 -28.23
N ALA A 559 -2.07 12.85 -29.12
CA ALA A 559 -2.87 11.64 -29.13
C ALA A 559 -2.30 10.60 -28.16
N PHE A 560 -3.17 9.90 -27.42
CA PHE A 560 -2.74 8.74 -26.62
C PHE A 560 -2.28 7.61 -27.56
N ALA A 561 -1.07 7.12 -27.33
CA ALA A 561 -0.37 6.16 -28.20
C ALA A 561 -0.18 4.77 -27.57
N GLY A 562 -0.69 4.57 -26.36
CA GLY A 562 -0.53 3.35 -25.57
C GLY A 562 0.35 3.58 -24.34
N TRP A 563 1.05 2.53 -23.91
CA TRP A 563 1.87 2.54 -22.69
C TRP A 563 3.33 2.23 -23.01
N ASN A 564 4.26 2.72 -22.20
CA ASN A 564 5.68 2.41 -22.30
C ASN A 564 6.28 2.10 -20.92
N THR A 565 7.29 1.22 -20.84
CA THR A 565 7.97 0.90 -19.56
C THR A 565 8.92 1.99 -19.05
N GLN A 566 9.11 3.08 -19.80
CA GLN A 566 9.88 4.25 -19.39
C GLN A 566 9.14 5.56 -19.74
N ALA A 567 9.24 6.56 -18.86
CA ALA A 567 8.54 7.84 -19.01
C ALA A 567 8.96 8.64 -20.27
N ASP A 568 10.21 8.47 -20.73
CA ASP A 568 10.75 9.11 -21.93
C ASP A 568 10.36 8.41 -23.25
N GLY A 569 9.65 7.26 -23.16
CA GLY A 569 9.26 6.47 -24.32
C GLY A 569 10.37 5.59 -24.92
N SER A 570 11.54 5.48 -24.28
CA SER A 570 12.65 4.63 -24.72
C SER A 570 12.55 3.16 -24.30
N GLY A 571 11.56 2.84 -23.44
CA GLY A 571 11.25 1.48 -23.03
C GLY A 571 10.44 0.69 -24.06
N GLN A 572 9.88 -0.44 -23.61
CA GLN A 572 9.04 -1.29 -24.44
C GLN A 572 7.63 -0.71 -24.58
N ASP A 573 7.11 -0.69 -25.80
CA ASP A 573 5.75 -0.23 -26.11
C ASP A 573 4.71 -1.33 -25.89
N TYR A 574 3.61 -0.99 -25.24
CA TYR A 574 2.46 -1.85 -25.03
C TYR A 574 1.18 -1.20 -25.55
N ALA A 575 0.51 -1.88 -26.47
CA ALA A 575 -0.82 -1.50 -26.90
C ALA A 575 -1.83 -1.73 -25.76
N PRO A 576 -2.81 -0.83 -25.55
CA PRO A 576 -3.94 -1.07 -24.66
C PRO A 576 -4.81 -2.26 -25.11
N TRP A 577 -5.68 -2.75 -24.22
CA TRP A 577 -6.57 -3.90 -24.41
C TRP A 577 -5.84 -5.26 -24.53
N GLY A 578 -5.02 -5.61 -23.52
CA GLY A 578 -4.58 -6.99 -23.28
C GLY A 578 -3.21 -7.36 -23.85
N GLY A 579 -2.35 -6.40 -24.15
CA GLY A 579 -0.92 -6.69 -24.35
C GLY A 579 -0.35 -7.45 -23.14
N GLN A 580 0.44 -8.50 -23.38
CA GLN A 580 0.99 -9.31 -22.28
C GLN A 580 2.32 -8.74 -21.82
N LEU A 581 2.33 -8.14 -20.63
CA LEU A 581 3.51 -7.63 -19.94
C LEU A 581 4.09 -8.73 -19.05
N GLU A 582 5.29 -9.23 -19.36
CA GLU A 582 5.99 -10.18 -18.49
C GLU A 582 6.49 -9.47 -17.22
N ILE A 583 6.10 -10.00 -16.06
CA ILE A 583 6.44 -9.46 -14.74
C ILE A 583 7.69 -10.18 -14.23
N ALA A 584 8.87 -9.67 -14.59
CA ALA A 584 10.14 -10.36 -14.36
C ALA A 584 10.48 -10.58 -12.87
N SER A 585 10.79 -9.51 -12.13
CA SER A 585 11.24 -9.60 -10.72
C SER A 585 11.03 -8.33 -9.88
N THR A 586 10.46 -7.28 -10.46
CA THR A 586 10.17 -5.99 -9.81
C THR A 586 8.80 -5.49 -10.25
N ALA A 587 8.18 -4.62 -9.46
CA ALA A 587 6.91 -3.97 -9.82
C ALA A 587 7.11 -3.07 -11.04
N VAL A 588 6.12 -3.02 -11.93
CA VAL A 588 6.20 -2.28 -13.19
C VAL A 588 5.34 -1.02 -13.12
N VAL A 589 5.91 0.09 -13.60
CA VAL A 589 5.17 1.31 -13.91
C VAL A 589 5.07 1.43 -15.43
N LEU A 590 3.85 1.53 -15.94
CA LEU A 590 3.55 1.78 -17.34
C LEU A 590 3.18 3.26 -17.52
N TYR A 591 4.02 4.00 -18.23
CA TYR A 591 3.86 5.42 -18.48
C TYR A 591 3.02 5.63 -19.75
N ALA A 592 2.05 6.54 -19.71
CA ALA A 592 1.27 6.89 -20.89
C ALA A 592 2.19 7.41 -22.01
N LYS A 593 2.08 6.81 -23.19
CA LYS A 593 2.81 7.25 -24.38
C LYS A 593 1.94 8.22 -25.17
N TRP A 594 2.56 9.29 -25.66
CA TRP A 594 1.88 10.40 -26.31
C TRP A 594 2.50 10.67 -27.69
N LEU A 595 1.68 10.72 -28.72
CA LEU A 595 2.07 11.08 -30.08
C LEU A 595 1.66 12.53 -30.34
N SER A 596 2.62 13.42 -30.58
CA SER A 596 2.33 14.82 -30.92
C SER A 596 2.06 14.99 -32.41
N ASP A 597 1.31 16.03 -32.76
CA ASP A 597 1.18 16.54 -34.13
C ASP A 597 2.55 16.99 -34.68
N VAL A 598 2.67 17.05 -36.01
CA VAL A 598 3.91 17.46 -36.71
C VAL A 598 3.61 18.26 -37.97
N VAL A 599 4.34 19.36 -38.18
CA VAL A 599 4.33 20.10 -39.45
C VAL A 599 5.39 19.54 -40.40
N SER A 600 4.96 18.96 -41.52
CA SER A 600 5.81 18.67 -42.68
C SER A 600 6.10 19.96 -43.47
N LEU A 601 7.36 20.14 -43.88
CA LEU A 601 7.77 21.23 -44.78
C LEU A 601 7.24 21.07 -46.22
N ASN A 602 6.69 19.90 -46.56
CA ASN A 602 6.25 19.56 -47.91
C ASN A 602 4.73 19.35 -48.04
N VAL A 603 4.06 18.85 -46.99
CA VAL A 603 2.60 18.59 -46.99
C VAL A 603 1.83 19.28 -45.86
N GLY A 604 2.49 20.11 -45.05
CA GLY A 604 1.83 20.89 -43.99
C GLY A 604 1.52 20.08 -42.73
N GLN A 605 0.41 20.40 -42.07
CA GLN A 605 0.03 19.83 -40.78
C GLN A 605 -0.29 18.33 -40.89
N LEU A 606 0.26 17.53 -39.98
CA LEU A 606 -0.07 16.13 -39.76
C LEU A 606 -0.62 15.97 -38.33
N GLU A 607 -1.92 15.68 -38.22
CA GLU A 607 -2.62 15.50 -36.95
C GLU A 607 -2.37 14.10 -36.39
N ALA A 608 -2.15 13.98 -35.08
CA ALA A 608 -1.94 12.72 -34.39
C ALA A 608 -3.27 12.02 -34.10
N ILE A 609 -3.38 10.77 -34.55
CA ILE A 609 -4.57 9.93 -34.44
C ILE A 609 -4.33 8.88 -33.35
N PRO A 610 -5.15 8.84 -32.28
CA PRO A 610 -4.88 7.99 -31.11
C PRO A 610 -5.13 6.51 -31.38
N VAL A 611 -4.55 5.66 -30.52
CA VAL A 611 -4.98 4.25 -30.42
C VAL A 611 -6.43 4.17 -29.92
N GLY A 612 -7.15 3.14 -30.33
CA GLY A 612 -8.59 3.06 -30.10
C GLY A 612 -9.21 1.79 -30.62
N SER A 613 -10.53 1.68 -30.48
CA SER A 613 -11.30 0.69 -31.21
C SER A 613 -12.67 1.23 -31.62
N TYR A 614 -13.27 0.62 -32.65
CA TYR A 614 -14.59 1.05 -33.13
C TYR A 614 -15.39 -0.10 -33.72
N GLN A 615 -16.72 0.04 -33.69
CA GLN A 615 -17.64 -0.86 -34.38
C GLN A 615 -17.63 -0.58 -35.90
N ARG A 616 -17.22 -1.56 -36.71
CA ARG A 616 -17.04 -1.43 -38.17
C ARG A 616 -18.34 -1.36 -38.95
N ASP A 617 -19.32 -2.18 -38.57
CA ASP A 617 -20.57 -2.39 -39.30
C ASP A 617 -21.77 -2.52 -38.36
N ALA A 618 -22.95 -2.86 -38.89
CA ALA A 618 -24.18 -2.99 -38.09
C ALA A 618 -24.11 -4.05 -36.97
N THR A 619 -23.10 -4.93 -36.98
CA THR A 619 -22.89 -6.01 -36.01
C THR A 619 -22.04 -5.52 -34.82
N PRO A 620 -22.55 -5.50 -33.57
CA PRO A 620 -21.78 -5.01 -32.42
C PRO A 620 -20.47 -5.76 -32.15
N ALA A 621 -20.37 -7.03 -32.56
CA ALA A 621 -19.15 -7.83 -32.42
C ALA A 621 -18.09 -7.57 -33.51
N SER A 622 -18.42 -6.79 -34.56
CA SER A 622 -17.49 -6.44 -35.65
C SER A 622 -16.62 -5.25 -35.23
N ILE A 623 -15.57 -5.53 -34.44
CA ILE A 623 -14.76 -4.51 -33.78
C ILE A 623 -13.37 -4.42 -34.42
N THR A 624 -12.94 -3.22 -34.80
CA THR A 624 -11.55 -2.94 -35.16
C THR A 624 -10.79 -2.36 -33.98
N ARG A 625 -9.55 -2.80 -33.74
CA ARG A 625 -8.60 -2.12 -32.85
C ARG A 625 -7.48 -1.46 -33.65
N ILE A 626 -7.30 -0.15 -33.44
CA ILE A 626 -6.14 0.61 -33.88
C ILE A 626 -5.06 0.46 -32.81
N ARG A 627 -4.09 -0.42 -33.05
CA ARG A 627 -3.06 -0.80 -32.05
C ARG A 627 -1.83 0.10 -32.01
N GLN A 628 -1.68 0.96 -33.01
CA GLN A 628 -0.59 1.95 -33.12
C GLN A 628 -1.20 3.31 -33.45
N ALA A 629 -0.85 4.34 -32.69
CA ALA A 629 -1.14 5.71 -33.07
C ALA A 629 -0.29 6.09 -34.28
N PHE A 630 -0.80 6.99 -35.10
CA PHE A 630 -0.17 7.44 -36.34
C PHE A 630 -0.54 8.89 -36.61
N ARG A 631 0.15 9.53 -37.56
CA ARG A 631 -0.14 10.89 -38.02
C ARG A 631 -0.79 10.86 -39.39
N MET A 632 -1.76 11.74 -39.64
CA MET A 632 -2.46 11.88 -40.91
C MET A 632 -2.40 13.32 -41.40
N SER A 633 -2.19 13.55 -42.70
CA SER A 633 -2.25 14.91 -43.25
C SER A 633 -3.63 15.52 -43.03
N ALA A 634 -3.65 16.74 -42.47
CA ALA A 634 -4.88 17.44 -42.11
C ALA A 634 -5.82 17.60 -43.31
N THR A 635 -5.25 17.81 -44.50
CA THR A 635 -5.95 17.86 -45.78
C THR A 635 -5.59 16.68 -46.69
N GLU A 636 -6.35 16.55 -47.77
CA GLU A 636 -5.93 15.88 -49.01
C GLU A 636 -4.62 16.48 -49.53
N ILE A 637 -3.84 15.73 -50.32
CA ILE A 637 -2.63 16.26 -50.97
C ILE A 637 -3.03 17.25 -52.07
N THR A 638 -2.55 18.49 -51.98
CA THR A 638 -2.86 19.53 -52.98
C THR A 638 -2.02 19.42 -54.25
N ARG A 639 -2.48 20.04 -55.33
CA ARG A 639 -1.74 20.12 -56.61
C ARG A 639 -0.38 20.85 -56.43
N ALA A 640 -0.31 21.86 -55.58
CA ALA A 640 0.92 22.54 -55.20
C ALA A 640 1.93 21.57 -54.54
N GLN A 641 1.46 20.82 -53.55
CA GLN A 641 2.26 19.81 -52.84
C GLN A 641 2.71 18.69 -53.78
N TRP A 642 1.83 18.22 -54.68
CA TRP A 642 2.15 17.25 -55.72
C TRP A 642 3.37 17.66 -56.55
N VAL A 643 3.34 18.86 -57.15
CA VAL A 643 4.43 19.38 -57.97
C VAL A 643 5.69 19.59 -57.11
N ALA A 644 5.55 20.18 -55.92
CA ALA A 644 6.67 20.48 -55.03
C ALA A 644 7.41 19.23 -54.53
N VAL A 645 6.70 18.14 -54.25
CA VAL A 645 7.28 16.87 -53.78
C VAL A 645 7.88 16.07 -54.93
N THR A 646 7.16 15.94 -56.04
CA THR A 646 7.52 14.99 -57.10
C THR A 646 8.46 15.57 -58.16
N GLY A 647 8.43 16.89 -58.35
CA GLY A 647 9.05 17.57 -59.49
C GLY A 647 8.37 17.24 -60.83
N TRP A 648 7.24 16.53 -60.83
CA TRP A 648 6.47 16.23 -62.03
C TRP A 648 5.53 17.38 -62.38
N ALA A 649 5.10 17.42 -63.64
CA ALA A 649 4.03 18.33 -64.04
C ALA A 649 2.73 18.03 -63.28
N ASP A 650 1.94 19.06 -63.06
CA ASP A 650 0.59 18.95 -62.55
C ASP A 650 -0.26 18.10 -63.52
N PRO A 651 -0.88 17.00 -63.07
CA PRO A 651 -1.61 16.10 -63.95
C PRO A 651 -2.86 16.74 -64.57
N VAL A 652 -3.39 17.86 -64.04
CA VAL A 652 -4.68 18.41 -64.45
C VAL A 652 -4.76 19.93 -64.34
N THR A 653 -5.47 20.58 -65.26
CA THR A 653 -5.87 21.99 -65.14
C THR A 653 -7.38 22.24 -65.32
N SER A 654 -8.14 21.22 -65.72
CA SER A 654 -9.60 21.22 -65.76
C SER A 654 -10.22 20.81 -64.41
N PHE A 655 -11.43 21.30 -64.14
CA PHE A 655 -12.23 20.99 -62.94
C PHE A 655 -11.56 21.37 -61.60
N SER A 656 -10.87 22.52 -61.56
CA SER A 656 -10.18 23.03 -60.36
C SER A 656 -10.05 24.57 -60.39
N LEU A 657 -9.98 25.22 -59.22
CA LEU A 657 -9.75 26.68 -59.12
C LEU A 657 -8.27 27.08 -59.16
N GLY A 658 -7.39 26.24 -58.64
CA GLY A 658 -5.99 26.60 -58.45
C GLY A 658 -5.16 25.44 -57.94
N THR A 659 -3.93 25.74 -57.51
CA THR A 659 -2.99 24.72 -57.02
C THR A 659 -3.27 24.27 -55.58
N ASP A 660 -4.15 24.96 -54.86
CA ASP A 660 -4.52 24.65 -53.48
C ASP A 660 -5.67 23.62 -53.40
N ASP A 661 -6.31 23.32 -54.53
CA ASP A 661 -7.20 22.18 -54.70
C ASP A 661 -6.44 20.84 -54.56
N PRO A 662 -7.12 19.75 -54.17
CA PRO A 662 -6.52 18.41 -54.13
C PRO A 662 -6.01 17.97 -55.52
N VAL A 663 -4.94 17.19 -55.53
CA VAL A 663 -4.44 16.56 -56.74
C VAL A 663 -5.42 15.48 -57.22
N GLN A 664 -5.74 15.51 -58.51
CA GLN A 664 -6.70 14.60 -59.14
C GLN A 664 -6.19 14.06 -60.48
N ASN A 665 -6.92 13.11 -61.08
CA ASN A 665 -6.45 12.21 -62.14
C ASN A 665 -5.12 11.48 -61.80
N VAL A 666 -4.89 11.19 -60.52
CA VAL A 666 -3.82 10.28 -60.07
C VAL A 666 -4.41 8.91 -59.78
N ASN A 667 -3.76 7.85 -60.28
CA ASN A 667 -4.13 6.48 -59.93
C ASN A 667 -3.38 6.00 -58.68
N TRP A 668 -3.71 4.80 -58.21
CA TRP A 668 -3.13 4.25 -56.99
C TRP A 668 -1.61 4.11 -57.07
N TYR A 669 -1.05 3.75 -58.24
CA TYR A 669 0.39 3.65 -58.48
C TYR A 669 1.10 5.01 -58.33
N HIS A 670 0.48 6.08 -58.83
CA HIS A 670 0.96 7.45 -58.69
C HIS A 670 0.98 7.89 -57.22
N ALA A 671 -0.05 7.54 -56.45
CA ALA A 671 -0.17 7.88 -55.04
C ALA A 671 0.89 7.19 -54.16
N ILE A 672 1.14 5.88 -54.35
CA ILE A 672 2.22 5.18 -53.63
C ILE A 672 3.62 5.71 -54.01
N ALA A 673 3.80 6.12 -55.27
CA ALA A 673 5.06 6.71 -55.72
C ALA A 673 5.30 8.11 -55.12
N PHE A 674 4.25 8.93 -54.95
CA PHE A 674 4.32 10.18 -54.20
C PHE A 674 4.73 9.93 -52.74
N CYS A 675 4.12 8.95 -52.06
CA CYS A 675 4.43 8.62 -50.67
C CYS A 675 5.92 8.30 -50.47
N ASN A 676 6.49 7.48 -51.37
CA ASN A 676 7.92 7.18 -51.36
C ASN A 676 8.80 8.38 -51.68
N LYS A 677 8.44 9.22 -52.67
CA LYS A 677 9.19 10.45 -52.98
C LYS A 677 9.17 11.45 -51.82
N LEU A 678 8.02 11.62 -51.17
CA LEU A 678 7.89 12.45 -49.96
C LEU A 678 8.78 11.93 -48.83
N SER A 679 8.78 10.61 -48.60
CA SER A 679 9.65 9.96 -47.62
C SER A 679 11.13 10.25 -47.88
N LEU A 680 11.60 10.01 -49.10
CA LEU A 680 12.98 10.30 -49.51
C LEU A 680 13.33 11.78 -49.34
N LYS A 681 12.42 12.69 -49.72
CA LYS A 681 12.62 14.15 -49.63
C LYS A 681 12.73 14.65 -48.19
N GLU A 682 12.16 13.93 -47.23
CA GLU A 682 12.25 14.23 -45.80
C GLU A 682 13.26 13.34 -45.04
N GLY A 683 14.08 12.55 -45.75
CA GLY A 683 15.10 11.69 -45.14
C GLY A 683 14.54 10.49 -44.36
N LEU A 684 13.31 10.06 -44.69
CA LEU A 684 12.61 8.94 -44.06
C LEU A 684 12.76 7.66 -44.89
N THR A 685 12.62 6.51 -44.23
CA THR A 685 12.61 5.21 -44.90
C THR A 685 11.34 5.06 -45.75
N PRO A 686 11.43 4.84 -47.07
CA PRO A 686 10.25 4.63 -47.92
C PRO A 686 9.49 3.37 -47.53
N VAL A 687 8.15 3.44 -47.53
CA VAL A 687 7.29 2.30 -47.14
C VAL A 687 7.17 1.28 -48.27
N TYR A 688 7.06 1.72 -49.53
CA TYR A 688 6.67 0.82 -50.62
C TYR A 688 7.85 0.27 -51.41
N SER A 689 7.74 -0.99 -51.86
CA SER A 689 8.66 -1.62 -52.80
C SER A 689 7.91 -2.19 -54.01
N VAL A 690 8.45 -1.96 -55.21
CA VAL A 690 7.94 -2.46 -56.50
C VAL A 690 9.11 -2.98 -57.30
N ALA A 691 8.94 -4.11 -57.99
CA ALA A 691 9.93 -4.65 -58.92
C ALA A 691 9.28 -4.93 -60.28
N VAL A 692 9.74 -4.26 -61.32
CA VAL A 692 9.23 -4.42 -62.69
C VAL A 692 10.08 -5.47 -63.41
N ALA A 693 9.47 -6.56 -63.87
CA ALA A 693 10.16 -7.74 -64.40
C ALA A 693 11.31 -8.24 -63.50
N GLY A 694 11.16 -8.13 -62.18
CA GLY A 694 12.17 -8.51 -61.18
C GLY A 694 13.25 -7.45 -60.89
N VAL A 695 13.23 -6.29 -61.55
CA VAL A 695 14.15 -5.18 -61.29
C VAL A 695 13.50 -4.17 -60.33
N PRO A 696 14.09 -3.90 -59.14
CA PRO A 696 13.56 -2.92 -58.20
C PRO A 696 13.42 -1.52 -58.80
N VAL A 697 12.28 -0.87 -58.56
CA VAL A 697 12.02 0.51 -58.99
C VAL A 697 12.76 1.48 -58.08
N ASN A 698 13.65 2.31 -58.65
CA ASN A 698 14.21 3.45 -57.94
C ASN A 698 13.21 4.62 -57.93
N PHE A 699 12.53 4.82 -56.80
CA PHE A 699 11.55 5.90 -56.60
C PHE A 699 12.16 7.31 -56.63
N GLU A 700 13.45 7.47 -56.37
CA GLU A 700 14.14 8.78 -56.45
C GLU A 700 14.16 9.28 -57.89
N SER A 701 14.68 8.46 -58.82
CA SER A 701 14.77 8.76 -60.25
C SER A 701 13.50 8.50 -61.05
N LEU A 702 12.46 7.91 -60.44
CA LEU A 702 11.19 7.58 -61.09
C LEU A 702 10.52 8.84 -61.68
N THR A 703 10.07 8.73 -62.93
CA THR A 703 9.31 9.76 -63.67
C THR A 703 7.84 9.37 -63.77
N PHE A 704 6.95 10.36 -63.90
CA PHE A 704 5.51 10.14 -64.07
C PHE A 704 5.19 9.17 -65.22
N LEU A 705 5.84 9.34 -66.38
CA LEU A 705 5.63 8.50 -67.57
C LEU A 705 6.14 7.05 -67.44
N ALA A 706 6.92 6.73 -66.41
CA ALA A 706 7.35 5.36 -66.11
C ALA A 706 6.34 4.61 -65.22
N ILE A 707 5.29 5.28 -64.75
CA ILE A 707 4.22 4.70 -63.94
C ILE A 707 3.09 4.19 -64.86
N PRO A 708 2.55 2.97 -64.67
CA PRO A 708 1.52 2.44 -65.54
C PRO A 708 0.21 3.26 -65.54
N LEU A 709 -0.33 3.50 -66.73
CA LEU A 709 -1.69 4.02 -66.94
C LEU A 709 -2.73 2.89 -67.11
N LEU A 710 -2.25 1.67 -67.39
CA LEU A 710 -3.04 0.44 -67.46
C LEU A 710 -2.68 -0.46 -66.28
N SER A 711 -3.54 -1.44 -65.96
CA SER A 711 -3.28 -2.41 -64.90
C SER A 711 -1.96 -3.15 -65.14
N SER A 712 -1.11 -3.22 -64.11
CA SER A 712 0.21 -3.84 -64.15
C SER A 712 0.37 -4.83 -63.01
N ALA A 713 0.68 -6.09 -63.33
CA ALA A 713 0.88 -7.15 -62.32
C ALA A 713 2.01 -6.81 -61.34
N ASP A 714 3.12 -6.27 -61.84
CA ASP A 714 4.30 -5.88 -61.04
C ASP A 714 3.96 -4.78 -60.02
N TRP A 715 3.16 -3.78 -60.43
CA TRP A 715 2.73 -2.70 -59.53
C TRP A 715 1.55 -3.09 -58.63
N ASN A 716 0.71 -4.04 -59.06
CA ASN A 716 -0.31 -4.66 -58.21
C ASN A 716 0.31 -5.49 -57.08
N ALA A 717 1.49 -6.06 -57.31
CA ALA A 717 2.31 -6.80 -56.35
C ALA A 717 3.22 -5.90 -55.48
N ALA A 718 2.99 -4.58 -55.45
CA ALA A 718 3.69 -3.68 -54.54
C ALA A 718 3.59 -4.16 -53.09
N SER A 719 4.72 -4.21 -52.38
CA SER A 719 4.78 -4.54 -50.95
C SER A 719 4.98 -3.28 -50.10
N ALA A 720 4.60 -3.37 -48.82
CA ALA A 720 4.75 -2.30 -47.84
C ALA A 720 5.58 -2.81 -46.64
N ASP A 721 6.64 -2.09 -46.28
CA ASP A 721 7.34 -2.24 -45.00
C ASP A 721 6.63 -1.42 -43.94
N TRP A 722 5.89 -2.10 -43.07
CA TRP A 722 5.13 -1.49 -41.98
C TRP A 722 5.98 -1.11 -40.76
N THR A 723 7.28 -1.35 -40.80
CA THR A 723 8.24 -0.88 -39.79
C THR A 723 8.94 0.42 -40.20
N ALA A 724 8.81 0.82 -41.48
CA ALA A 724 9.35 2.06 -41.99
C ALA A 724 8.63 3.29 -41.42
N ASN A 725 9.40 4.36 -41.15
CA ASN A 725 8.92 5.60 -40.54
C ASN A 725 8.43 6.66 -41.56
N GLY A 726 8.41 6.30 -42.85
CA GLY A 726 7.99 7.15 -43.96
C GLY A 726 6.48 7.25 -44.15
N TYR A 727 6.11 7.96 -45.22
CA TYR A 727 4.73 8.18 -45.61
C TYR A 727 4.18 7.03 -46.44
N ARG A 728 2.87 6.81 -46.30
CA ARG A 728 2.07 5.82 -47.00
C ARG A 728 0.62 6.29 -47.14
N LEU A 729 -0.15 5.57 -47.95
CA LEU A 729 -1.61 5.64 -47.88
C LEU A 729 -2.10 5.05 -46.54
N PRO A 730 -3.20 5.57 -45.97
CA PRO A 730 -3.86 4.94 -44.83
C PRO A 730 -4.41 3.57 -45.23
N THR A 731 -4.54 2.66 -44.25
CA THR A 731 -5.45 1.52 -44.43
C THR A 731 -6.90 2.02 -44.38
N GLU A 732 -7.83 1.25 -44.94
CA GLU A 732 -9.27 1.53 -44.82
C GLU A 732 -9.68 1.67 -43.34
N MET A 733 -9.08 0.87 -42.45
CA MET A 733 -9.41 0.90 -41.02
C MET A 733 -8.88 2.14 -40.31
N GLU A 734 -7.64 2.55 -40.60
CA GLU A 734 -7.06 3.79 -40.10
C GLU A 734 -7.82 5.02 -40.59
N TRP A 735 -8.20 5.03 -41.87
CA TRP A 735 -8.96 6.13 -42.46
C TRP A 735 -10.35 6.27 -41.83
N VAL A 736 -11.08 5.16 -41.66
CA VAL A 736 -12.40 5.20 -41.00
C VAL A 736 -12.27 5.70 -39.56
N TRP A 737 -11.30 5.20 -38.80
CA TRP A 737 -11.05 5.64 -37.42
C TRP A 737 -10.77 7.16 -37.32
N ALA A 738 -9.93 7.68 -38.22
CA ALA A 738 -9.65 9.09 -38.32
C ALA A 738 -10.90 9.91 -38.73
N ALA A 739 -11.64 9.45 -39.75
CA ALA A 739 -12.82 10.13 -40.29
C ALA A 739 -13.95 10.26 -39.26
N ILE A 740 -14.15 9.24 -38.41
CA ILE A 740 -15.18 9.28 -37.36
C ILE A 740 -14.81 10.16 -36.15
N GLY A 741 -13.59 10.71 -36.09
CA GLY A 741 -13.13 11.51 -34.95
C GLY A 741 -12.52 10.68 -33.82
N ALA A 742 -12.20 9.40 -34.05
CA ALA A 742 -11.56 8.50 -33.09
C ALA A 742 -12.28 8.45 -31.72
N THR A 743 -11.53 8.64 -30.63
CA THR A 743 -12.04 8.78 -29.24
C THR A 743 -12.62 10.17 -28.94
N SER A 744 -12.57 11.10 -29.91
CA SER A 744 -13.06 12.47 -29.80
C SER A 744 -14.38 12.70 -30.57
N ASP A 745 -14.99 11.64 -31.12
CA ASP A 745 -16.28 11.69 -31.85
C ASP A 745 -17.33 12.47 -31.03
N ALA A 746 -17.97 13.46 -31.68
CA ALA A 746 -18.97 14.32 -31.06
C ALA A 746 -20.13 13.54 -30.40
N ARG A 747 -20.36 12.28 -30.80
CA ARG A 747 -21.31 11.34 -30.21
C ARG A 747 -20.74 10.62 -28.98
N SER A 748 -20.17 11.40 -28.06
CA SER A 748 -19.38 10.94 -26.91
C SER A 748 -20.06 9.91 -26.00
N GLY A 749 -21.41 9.82 -26.00
CA GLY A 749 -22.15 8.81 -25.24
C GLY A 749 -21.89 7.35 -25.64
N ASP A 750 -21.37 7.12 -26.85
CA ASP A 750 -21.04 5.78 -27.36
C ASP A 750 -19.56 5.38 -27.16
N ILE A 751 -18.78 6.18 -26.40
CA ILE A 751 -17.35 5.96 -26.19
C ILE A 751 -17.07 5.44 -24.78
N VAL A 752 -16.67 4.17 -24.66
CA VAL A 752 -16.32 3.54 -23.37
C VAL A 752 -14.94 2.89 -23.46
N ALA A 753 -14.04 3.23 -22.54
CA ALA A 753 -12.67 2.69 -22.49
C ALA A 753 -11.89 2.75 -23.83
N GLY A 754 -12.09 3.81 -24.61
CA GLY A 754 -11.51 4.02 -25.93
C GLY A 754 -12.13 3.19 -27.07
N HIS A 755 -13.28 2.55 -26.83
CA HIS A 755 -14.11 1.92 -27.85
C HIS A 755 -15.27 2.84 -28.27
N ASN A 756 -15.36 3.19 -29.55
CA ASN A 756 -16.46 3.95 -30.14
C ASN A 756 -17.48 2.99 -30.80
N ALA A 757 -18.60 2.74 -30.10
CA ALA A 757 -19.67 1.87 -30.58
C ALA A 757 -20.56 2.56 -31.65
N GLY A 758 -20.69 3.88 -31.59
CA GLY A 758 -21.54 4.66 -32.49
C GLY A 758 -21.01 4.78 -33.93
N ALA A 759 -19.73 4.48 -34.13
CA ALA A 759 -18.95 4.63 -35.37
C ALA A 759 -19.71 4.32 -36.67
N TRP A 760 -20.31 3.13 -36.80
CA TRP A 760 -20.96 2.66 -38.02
C TRP A 760 -22.07 3.59 -38.58
N ASN A 761 -22.80 4.30 -37.72
CA ASN A 761 -23.95 5.12 -38.13
C ASN A 761 -23.61 6.60 -38.38
N LYS A 762 -22.33 7.00 -38.41
CA LYS A 762 -21.95 8.41 -38.65
C LYS A 762 -22.31 8.84 -40.07
N GLY A 763 -22.94 10.00 -40.25
CA GLY A 763 -23.46 10.45 -41.55
C GLY A 763 -22.41 11.10 -42.45
N TYR A 764 -21.47 11.82 -41.84
CA TYR A 764 -20.31 12.47 -42.47
C TYR A 764 -19.26 12.75 -41.36
N ALA A 765 -18.01 13.05 -41.72
CA ALA A 765 -16.99 13.40 -40.72
C ALA A 765 -17.44 14.61 -39.87
N ALA A 766 -17.24 14.59 -38.54
CA ALA A 766 -17.82 15.54 -37.58
C ALA A 766 -19.35 15.46 -37.31
N SER A 767 -20.13 14.59 -37.97
CA SER A 767 -21.58 14.56 -37.73
C SER A 767 -21.95 14.10 -36.31
N ALA A 768 -22.58 14.97 -35.52
CA ALA A 768 -23.04 14.69 -34.16
C ALA A 768 -24.32 13.85 -34.07
N GLU A 769 -24.97 13.53 -35.19
CA GLU A 769 -26.20 12.73 -35.25
C GLU A 769 -26.02 11.48 -36.12
N ALA A 770 -26.65 10.37 -35.73
CA ALA A 770 -26.66 9.14 -36.51
C ALA A 770 -27.50 9.33 -37.79
N GLY A 771 -26.94 8.99 -38.96
CA GLY A 771 -27.61 9.16 -40.25
C GLY A 771 -27.94 10.62 -40.59
N ALA A 772 -27.12 11.57 -40.11
CA ALA A 772 -27.37 13.01 -40.14
C ALA A 772 -27.85 13.54 -41.51
N ALA A 773 -28.81 14.47 -41.47
CA ALA A 773 -29.50 14.97 -42.65
C ALA A 773 -28.65 15.92 -43.52
N TYR A 774 -29.07 16.07 -44.79
CA TYR A 774 -28.50 16.96 -45.80
C TYR A 774 -28.19 18.40 -45.32
N ALA A 775 -28.96 18.94 -44.37
CA ALA A 775 -28.88 20.36 -44.01
C ALA A 775 -27.53 20.80 -43.42
N SER A 776 -26.78 19.88 -42.79
CA SER A 776 -25.53 20.20 -42.07
C SER A 776 -24.25 19.68 -42.74
N VAL A 777 -24.33 18.72 -43.66
CA VAL A 777 -23.14 18.17 -44.36
C VAL A 777 -22.42 19.22 -45.19
N GLY A 778 -23.13 20.27 -45.64
CA GLY A 778 -22.58 21.37 -46.42
C GLY A 778 -21.56 22.26 -45.71
N ASP A 779 -21.45 22.20 -44.38
CA ASP A 779 -20.44 22.95 -43.62
C ASP A 779 -19.09 22.20 -43.52
N TYR A 780 -19.11 20.89 -43.76
CA TYR A 780 -17.96 19.99 -43.63
C TYR A 780 -17.49 19.39 -44.96
N ALA A 781 -18.36 19.34 -45.98
CA ALA A 781 -18.10 18.62 -47.23
C ALA A 781 -18.35 19.44 -48.50
N TRP A 782 -17.57 19.12 -49.54
CA TRP A 782 -17.79 19.51 -50.93
C TRP A 782 -18.34 18.31 -51.73
N TYR A 783 -19.58 18.40 -52.21
CA TYR A 783 -20.30 17.28 -52.84
C TYR A 783 -21.27 17.80 -53.92
N ASP A 784 -21.97 16.91 -54.62
CA ASP A 784 -22.69 17.24 -55.86
C ASP A 784 -23.56 18.53 -55.78
N LEU A 785 -24.47 18.63 -54.82
CA LEU A 785 -25.42 19.74 -54.76
C LEU A 785 -24.81 21.09 -54.32
N ASN A 786 -23.59 21.11 -53.77
CA ASN A 786 -22.87 22.36 -53.46
C ASN A 786 -21.66 22.65 -54.38
N CYS A 787 -21.38 21.78 -55.36
CA CYS A 787 -20.27 21.94 -56.33
C CYS A 787 -20.71 21.92 -57.81
N VAL A 788 -21.78 21.21 -58.18
CA VAL A 788 -22.19 20.99 -59.59
C VAL A 788 -22.73 22.26 -60.26
N ASN A 789 -23.17 23.26 -59.51
CA ASN A 789 -23.77 24.48 -60.06
C ASN A 789 -23.19 25.74 -59.37
N PRO A 790 -22.42 26.60 -60.06
CA PRO A 790 -22.18 26.63 -61.51
C PRO A 790 -20.89 25.91 -61.99
N ASP A 791 -19.97 25.52 -61.10
CA ASP A 791 -18.57 25.30 -61.53
C ASP A 791 -18.14 23.83 -61.77
N ASN A 792 -18.81 22.84 -61.16
CA ASN A 792 -18.61 21.40 -61.38
C ASN A 792 -17.12 20.96 -61.28
N ARG A 793 -16.51 21.18 -60.11
CA ARG A 793 -15.04 21.11 -59.86
C ARG A 793 -14.68 20.77 -58.40
N THR A 794 -13.40 20.49 -58.15
CA THR A 794 -12.78 20.52 -56.81
C THR A 794 -12.77 21.93 -56.21
N ASN A 795 -12.51 22.00 -54.90
CA ASN A 795 -12.27 23.24 -54.15
C ASN A 795 -10.92 23.18 -53.42
N PRO A 796 -10.34 24.34 -53.01
CA PRO A 796 -9.17 24.38 -52.15
C PRO A 796 -9.36 23.53 -50.90
N ALA A 797 -8.38 22.69 -50.60
CA ALA A 797 -8.44 21.79 -49.44
C ALA A 797 -8.32 22.59 -48.13
N GLY A 798 -8.98 22.12 -47.07
CA GLY A 798 -9.01 22.80 -45.77
C GLY A 798 -10.00 23.98 -45.66
N LEU A 799 -10.87 24.20 -46.67
CA LEU A 799 -11.77 25.36 -46.70
C LEU A 799 -13.12 25.16 -45.97
N LYS A 800 -13.48 23.91 -45.65
CA LYS A 800 -14.65 23.54 -44.84
C LYS A 800 -14.28 23.41 -43.37
N LEU A 801 -15.25 23.13 -42.50
CA LEU A 801 -14.96 22.82 -41.09
C LEU A 801 -14.26 21.44 -40.98
N PRO A 802 -13.28 21.29 -40.08
CA PRO A 802 -12.65 20.00 -39.81
C PRO A 802 -13.53 19.11 -38.93
N ASN A 803 -13.14 17.84 -38.80
CA ASN A 803 -13.66 16.95 -37.79
C ASN A 803 -13.00 17.16 -36.40
N GLU A 804 -13.38 16.32 -35.44
CA GLU A 804 -12.99 16.42 -34.04
C GLU A 804 -11.49 16.18 -33.78
N LEU A 805 -10.71 15.84 -34.81
CA LEU A 805 -9.25 15.66 -34.79
C LEU A 805 -8.51 16.72 -35.61
N GLY A 806 -9.18 17.75 -36.13
CA GLY A 806 -8.58 18.75 -37.02
C GLY A 806 -8.48 18.32 -38.49
N LEU A 807 -9.04 17.16 -38.87
CA LEU A 807 -8.97 16.66 -40.24
C LEU A 807 -10.07 17.28 -41.12
N PHE A 808 -9.66 17.87 -42.24
CA PHE A 808 -10.51 18.50 -43.24
C PHE A 808 -10.79 17.55 -44.42
N ASP A 809 -11.90 17.79 -45.12
CA ASP A 809 -12.28 17.10 -46.37
C ASP A 809 -12.35 15.56 -46.29
N MET A 810 -12.40 14.99 -45.07
CA MET A 810 -12.67 13.55 -44.85
C MET A 810 -14.04 13.11 -45.39
N SER A 811 -14.91 14.06 -45.73
CA SER A 811 -16.15 13.88 -46.46
C SER A 811 -16.18 14.89 -47.62
N GLY A 812 -16.35 14.43 -48.85
CA GLY A 812 -16.43 15.26 -50.04
C GLY A 812 -15.08 15.50 -50.75
N ASN A 813 -15.00 16.62 -51.47
CA ASN A 813 -13.91 17.08 -52.32
C ASN A 813 -13.41 16.01 -53.30
N VAL A 814 -12.40 15.18 -53.01
CA VAL A 814 -12.05 14.02 -53.85
C VAL A 814 -12.08 12.69 -53.09
N CYS A 815 -12.43 11.62 -53.80
CA CYS A 815 -12.32 10.28 -53.26
C CYS A 815 -10.85 9.96 -53.01
N GLU A 816 -10.52 9.50 -51.82
CA GLU A 816 -9.15 9.23 -51.41
C GLU A 816 -8.76 7.76 -51.64
N TRP A 817 -7.60 7.50 -52.22
CA TRP A 817 -7.04 6.15 -52.33
C TRP A 817 -6.57 5.60 -50.98
N MET A 818 -7.03 4.39 -50.63
CA MET A 818 -6.52 3.61 -49.50
C MET A 818 -5.41 2.65 -49.95
N TRP A 819 -4.66 2.11 -49.00
CA TRP A 819 -3.78 0.96 -49.26
C TRP A 819 -4.58 -0.29 -49.69
N ASP A 820 -5.68 -0.59 -49.01
CA ASP A 820 -6.38 -1.88 -49.07
C ASP A 820 -6.89 -2.27 -50.47
N THR A 821 -6.82 -3.57 -50.77
CA THR A 821 -7.64 -4.18 -51.82
C THR A 821 -9.10 -4.20 -51.41
N TYR A 822 -10.02 -4.04 -52.36
CA TYR A 822 -11.45 -4.15 -52.06
C TYR A 822 -11.91 -5.60 -52.04
N TYR A 823 -12.49 -6.00 -50.92
CA TYR A 823 -13.14 -7.28 -50.68
C TYR A 823 -14.57 -6.99 -50.22
N GLY A 824 -15.56 -7.60 -50.89
CA GLY A 824 -16.96 -7.16 -50.85
C GLY A 824 -17.71 -7.32 -49.51
N VAL A 825 -17.09 -7.99 -48.53
CA VAL A 825 -17.63 -8.23 -47.19
C VAL A 825 -16.51 -7.93 -46.20
N LEU A 826 -16.74 -7.05 -45.21
CA LEU A 826 -15.75 -6.76 -44.17
C LEU A 826 -15.48 -8.02 -43.31
N PRO A 827 -14.33 -8.13 -42.63
CA PRO A 827 -14.04 -9.33 -41.84
C PRO A 827 -14.94 -9.34 -40.61
N GLU A 828 -15.36 -10.52 -40.17
CA GLU A 828 -16.21 -10.67 -38.98
C GLU A 828 -15.39 -10.61 -37.69
N GLY A 829 -16.04 -10.27 -36.56
CA GLY A 829 -15.43 -10.34 -35.22
C GLY A 829 -14.36 -9.27 -34.94
N LEU A 830 -13.40 -9.60 -34.09
CA LEU A 830 -12.31 -8.70 -33.69
C LEU A 830 -11.18 -8.69 -34.73
N VAL A 831 -10.78 -7.51 -35.21
CA VAL A 831 -9.67 -7.33 -36.15
C VAL A 831 -8.72 -6.25 -35.67
N ASP A 832 -7.43 -6.54 -35.71
CA ASP A 832 -6.38 -5.56 -35.40
C ASP A 832 -5.89 -4.89 -36.69
N SER A 833 -5.71 -3.56 -36.68
CA SER A 833 -5.37 -2.75 -37.87
C SER A 833 -4.04 -3.10 -38.54
N ASP A 834 -3.13 -3.72 -37.79
CA ASP A 834 -1.82 -4.18 -38.24
C ASP A 834 -1.80 -5.67 -38.65
N SER A 835 -2.92 -6.38 -38.50
CA SER A 835 -3.08 -7.74 -39.01
C SER A 835 -3.22 -7.78 -40.53
N ALA A 836 -3.03 -8.97 -41.14
CA ALA A 836 -3.28 -9.15 -42.56
C ALA A 836 -4.74 -8.82 -42.98
N ALA A 837 -5.71 -8.99 -42.08
CA ALA A 837 -7.09 -8.61 -42.33
C ALA A 837 -7.33 -7.09 -42.20
N GLY A 838 -6.62 -6.42 -41.29
CA GLY A 838 -6.68 -4.96 -41.10
C GLY A 838 -5.94 -4.13 -42.17
N ARG A 839 -5.06 -4.78 -42.94
CA ARG A 839 -4.29 -4.21 -44.06
C ARG A 839 -4.80 -4.64 -45.45
N GLY A 840 -5.98 -5.25 -45.50
CA GLY A 840 -6.67 -5.69 -46.72
C GLY A 840 -6.36 -7.14 -47.11
N LEU A 841 -7.43 -7.92 -47.35
CA LEU A 841 -7.33 -9.30 -47.82
C LEU A 841 -7.29 -9.39 -49.35
N GLY A 842 -6.39 -10.22 -49.86
CA GLY A 842 -5.92 -10.15 -51.24
C GLY A 842 -6.93 -10.56 -52.32
N ALA A 843 -7.33 -9.58 -53.14
CA ALA A 843 -7.68 -9.77 -54.55
C ALA A 843 -7.30 -8.50 -55.32
N VAL A 844 -6.25 -8.57 -56.15
CA VAL A 844 -5.57 -7.39 -56.76
C VAL A 844 -6.35 -6.64 -57.86
N ASN A 845 -7.64 -6.94 -58.04
CA ASN A 845 -8.44 -6.37 -59.12
C ASN A 845 -8.94 -4.94 -58.80
N TYR A 846 -9.17 -4.63 -57.51
CA TYR A 846 -9.74 -3.35 -57.08
C TYR A 846 -9.06 -2.87 -55.79
N ARG A 847 -8.86 -1.55 -55.66
CA ARG A 847 -8.42 -0.85 -54.44
C ARG A 847 -9.59 -0.06 -53.84
N VAL A 848 -9.57 0.13 -52.52
CA VAL A 848 -10.59 0.90 -51.81
C VAL A 848 -10.38 2.40 -52.01
N LYS A 849 -11.49 3.13 -52.18
CA LYS A 849 -11.58 4.59 -52.08
C LYS A 849 -12.60 4.99 -51.01
N LYS A 850 -12.35 6.12 -50.35
CA LYS A 850 -13.17 6.68 -49.26
C LYS A 850 -13.50 8.16 -49.48
N GLY A 851 -14.31 8.73 -48.60
CA GLY A 851 -14.60 10.18 -48.54
C GLY A 851 -15.74 10.69 -49.42
N GLY A 852 -16.06 10.03 -50.54
CA GLY A 852 -16.95 10.61 -51.54
C GLY A 852 -16.24 11.72 -52.33
N SER A 853 -16.97 12.58 -53.04
CA SER A 853 -16.33 13.65 -53.84
C SER A 853 -17.31 14.73 -54.28
N TRP A 854 -16.77 15.83 -54.83
CA TRP A 854 -17.48 17.02 -55.32
C TRP A 854 -18.59 16.74 -56.36
N ASN A 855 -18.59 15.57 -57.00
CA ASN A 855 -19.60 15.12 -57.98
C ASN A 855 -20.44 13.92 -57.52
N TYR A 856 -20.32 13.49 -56.27
CA TYR A 856 -21.11 12.42 -55.69
C TYR A 856 -22.12 12.96 -54.68
N PRO A 857 -23.26 12.25 -54.48
CA PRO A 857 -24.27 12.66 -53.50
C PRO A 857 -23.73 12.50 -52.08
N TYR A 858 -24.22 13.34 -51.16
CA TYR A 858 -23.72 13.43 -49.78
C TYR A 858 -23.68 12.08 -49.03
N ASN A 859 -24.58 11.14 -49.32
CA ASN A 859 -24.62 9.82 -48.69
C ASN A 859 -23.46 8.90 -49.09
N TRP A 860 -22.70 9.24 -50.14
CA TRP A 860 -21.45 8.58 -50.50
C TRP A 860 -20.25 9.16 -49.74
N CYS A 861 -20.44 10.29 -49.04
CA CYS A 861 -19.40 10.95 -48.24
C CYS A 861 -19.35 10.44 -46.79
N ALA A 862 -20.21 9.47 -46.45
CA ALA A 862 -20.27 8.87 -45.12
C ALA A 862 -19.04 7.96 -44.87
N PRO A 863 -18.37 8.00 -43.70
CA PRO A 863 -17.09 7.31 -43.49
C PRO A 863 -17.11 5.80 -43.76
N GLN A 864 -18.24 5.16 -43.47
CA GLN A 864 -18.52 3.75 -43.69
C GLN A 864 -18.81 3.36 -45.15
N PHE A 865 -19.15 4.33 -46.02
CA PHE A 865 -19.36 4.06 -47.44
C PHE A 865 -18.04 3.56 -48.07
N ARG A 866 -18.13 2.62 -49.02
CA ARG A 866 -16.97 1.98 -49.64
C ARG A 866 -17.08 2.09 -51.15
N ILE A 867 -16.13 2.79 -51.76
CA ILE A 867 -16.00 2.88 -53.21
C ILE A 867 -14.82 1.98 -53.61
N ASN A 868 -14.88 1.36 -54.78
CA ASN A 868 -13.79 0.53 -55.29
C ASN A 868 -13.55 0.82 -56.76
N GLU A 869 -12.29 0.79 -57.16
CA GLU A 869 -11.84 1.05 -58.53
C GLU A 869 -10.60 0.22 -58.84
N THR A 870 -10.30 -0.01 -60.13
CA THR A 870 -9.04 -0.67 -60.48
C THR A 870 -7.86 0.25 -60.13
N PRO A 871 -6.70 -0.29 -59.70
CA PRO A 871 -5.57 0.53 -59.23
C PRO A 871 -5.00 1.49 -60.29
N ASN A 872 -5.32 1.27 -61.57
CA ASN A 872 -4.91 2.14 -62.67
C ASN A 872 -5.93 3.25 -63.02
N THR A 873 -7.15 3.26 -62.43
CA THR A 873 -8.18 4.28 -62.69
C THR A 873 -7.68 5.68 -62.32
N GLN A 874 -7.92 6.65 -63.21
CA GLN A 874 -7.70 8.07 -62.99
C GLN A 874 -9.04 8.80 -63.15
N GLY A 875 -9.33 9.80 -62.33
CA GLY A 875 -10.53 10.63 -62.48
C GLY A 875 -10.41 11.98 -61.79
N ALA A 876 -11.18 12.97 -62.28
CA ALA A 876 -11.20 14.33 -61.75
C ALA A 876 -11.80 14.47 -60.33
N SER A 877 -12.31 13.37 -59.78
CA SER A 877 -12.88 13.27 -58.45
C SER A 877 -12.14 12.24 -57.58
N VAL A 878 -10.87 11.94 -57.90
CA VAL A 878 -10.05 10.95 -57.19
C VAL A 878 -8.65 11.50 -56.91
N GLY A 879 -8.29 11.56 -55.64
CA GLY A 879 -6.98 11.94 -55.11
C GLY A 879 -6.58 11.02 -53.95
N PHE A 880 -5.88 11.56 -52.95
CA PHE A 880 -5.43 10.81 -51.77
C PHE A 880 -4.93 11.77 -50.66
N ARG A 881 -4.81 11.23 -49.44
CA ARG A 881 -4.05 11.82 -48.34
C ARG A 881 -2.98 10.85 -47.83
N VAL A 882 -2.08 11.30 -46.96
CA VAL A 882 -0.96 10.49 -46.47
C VAL A 882 -1.00 10.29 -44.95
N VAL A 883 -0.46 9.16 -44.50
CA VAL A 883 -0.20 8.87 -43.09
C VAL A 883 1.23 8.40 -42.87
N ARG A 884 1.72 8.49 -41.63
CA ARG A 884 3.00 7.93 -41.17
C ARG A 884 2.96 7.64 -39.66
N PRO A 885 3.87 6.85 -39.09
CA PRO A 885 4.01 6.72 -37.64
C PRO A 885 4.33 8.04 -36.91
#